data_AF-A0AAD1HPN2-F1
#
_entry.id   AF-A0AAD1HPN2-F1
#
_cell.length_a   1.000
_cell.length_b   1.000
_cell.length_c   1.000
_cell.angle_alpha   90.00
_cell.angle_beta   90.00
_cell.angle_gamma   90.00
#
_symmetry.space_group_name_H-M   'P 1'
#
loop_
_entity.id
_entity.type
_entity.pdbx_description
1 polymer ?
#
loop_
_entity_poly.entity_id
_entity_poly.type
_entity_poly.pdbx_seq_one_letter_code
_entity_poly.pdbx_strand_id
1 'polypeptide(L)'
;MYRWLGAGAIAAGMGIAIANGMATAHADEADSGASSSTAASAHSPKKTAKPSAKTVRSHSATTPTALTASSSRKAPAPPPPDSTTLALAVATTAVPPRSLARAARNTAPAAAAAAGSNASGPIAPIPVSMPAGVAVSPDGARLYVTSGYHGDTVVVINTATNTVATRITVNEHSEGLAVSPDGTRVYVANGNTNSVSVINTATNTVTNTIAVGSHPTRVAVSPDGTRIYVSNRNGDSLSVINTATNTVAATIAVGDAPESISFSPNGTRAYVANYYSNTISVINTVTNSVAATIEIGDTPSGVAVSPDGSRVYVAIWGTRSVSVINAATNAVSKTIPIGADNRPSAIAVSPDGNRVYVSNEYGQTVSAINTATNAVVETFAAGSGNQLPAVAVSPDGKRVYVANWSSNQVVVLDTTGTSVSLSLPNTSTGAITGKITVRNPNNAKLTFTVTQPAHGKVTINKTTGAFTYTPSPVARHAASANTATLADKTDTFTVTMTTSLGDTVTMPVTVTVTPKNSAPSGAKAKLGTPDSITGAITVTVTASDADKDTLTFSTSTPARGSLVAGDKPGTFTYTPTEQARLDAGASTASAAIKADSFTVTIRDAHGGTTTVPVAVKVTPITLTPTASNLFRNMHDSNVIGAQLVLGSDKKTKRMVVYTSGINLDAAELAAALSGVTFGTVDSDVSNFIDTVYDEWKPTEIMLVGFSGGGIQMQNYAASGTHKDAVTTVVTYGAPLSKTLTDLGVGGSSKKSTLAIVDKGDKLINWSQQAAWDSYDASKTDKGAIAWTDTKLLGTEIGRALGVGNHDGPTYVAAAKSFDTLIKTAGSALKNINKDIQRFGGTVLDEAHTTITY
;
A
#
# COMPACT_ATOMS: atom_id res chain seq x y z
N MET A 1 39.28 -3.08 -25.49
CA MET A 1 39.90 -2.12 -26.44
C MET A 1 39.07 -0.86 -26.47
N TYR A 2 39.71 0.31 -26.61
CA TYR A 2 39.16 1.64 -26.93
C TYR A 2 38.08 2.28 -26.00
N ARG A 3 37.99 3.61 -26.11
CA ARG A 3 37.17 4.58 -25.38
C ARG A 3 36.50 5.51 -26.41
N TRP A 4 35.61 6.41 -25.93
CA TRP A 4 35.02 7.56 -26.66
C TRP A 4 33.98 7.17 -27.74
N LEU A 5 32.94 7.95 -28.05
CA LEU A 5 32.45 9.29 -27.61
C LEU A 5 30.98 9.17 -27.10
N GLY A 6 30.31 10.17 -26.54
CA GLY A 6 30.62 11.59 -26.29
C GLY A 6 29.37 12.32 -25.73
N ALA A 7 29.51 13.53 -25.20
CA ALA A 7 28.41 14.28 -24.57
C ALA A 7 27.91 15.47 -25.41
N GLY A 8 26.64 15.82 -25.26
CA GLY A 8 25.99 17.02 -25.82
C GLY A 8 24.71 17.33 -25.04
N ALA A 9 24.39 18.61 -24.83
CA ALA A 9 23.32 19.09 -23.92
C ALA A 9 22.67 20.39 -24.45
N ILE A 10 21.80 21.03 -23.63
CA ILE A 10 20.96 22.24 -23.90
C ILE A 10 19.65 21.87 -24.64
N ALA A 11 18.44 22.35 -24.30
CA ALA A 11 17.92 23.32 -23.31
C ALA A 11 16.80 22.65 -22.45
N ALA A 12 16.54 22.97 -21.17
CA ALA A 12 15.90 24.16 -20.57
C ALA A 12 14.47 24.46 -21.09
N GLY A 13 13.46 24.77 -20.25
CA GLY A 13 13.46 25.01 -18.79
C GLY A 13 12.05 25.07 -18.16
N MET A 14 11.89 25.86 -17.08
CA MET A 14 10.81 25.80 -16.05
C MET A 14 10.86 24.54 -15.17
N GLY A 15 10.93 24.59 -13.83
CA GLY A 15 11.18 25.72 -12.94
C GLY A 15 9.97 26.20 -12.12
N ILE A 16 9.93 25.79 -10.85
CA ILE A 16 9.66 26.62 -9.67
C ILE A 16 10.31 25.90 -8.48
N ALA A 17 10.94 26.68 -7.59
CA ALA A 17 11.33 26.25 -6.26
C ALA A 17 11.25 27.45 -5.32
N ILE A 18 10.87 27.23 -4.07
CA ILE A 18 11.13 28.07 -2.89
C ILE A 18 11.05 27.13 -1.67
N ALA A 19 11.79 27.44 -0.62
CA ALA A 19 12.07 26.53 0.49
C ALA A 19 11.83 27.21 1.86
N ASN A 20 12.35 26.55 2.91
CA ASN A 20 12.58 27.01 4.28
C ASN A 20 11.46 26.75 5.31
N GLY A 21 11.88 26.19 6.45
CA GLY A 21 11.10 25.97 7.65
C GLY A 21 12.00 25.88 8.88
N MET A 22 12.18 27.01 9.56
CA MET A 22 12.85 27.26 10.86
C MET A 22 12.32 28.61 11.36
N ALA A 23 12.13 28.91 12.65
CA ALA A 23 12.05 28.13 13.90
C ALA A 23 11.03 28.88 14.82
N THR A 24 10.59 28.43 16.00
CA THR A 24 11.25 28.51 17.34
C THR A 24 10.30 27.87 18.39
N ALA A 25 10.76 27.12 19.42
CA ALA A 25 11.09 27.51 20.84
C ALA A 25 9.86 27.94 21.70
N HIS A 26 9.75 27.76 23.04
CA HIS A 26 10.59 27.27 24.17
C HIS A 26 9.83 26.15 24.95
N ALA A 27 10.20 25.57 26.11
CA ALA A 27 11.17 25.83 27.20
C ALA A 27 11.63 24.46 27.81
N ASP A 28 12.89 24.20 28.18
CA ASP A 28 13.68 24.57 29.39
C ASP A 28 13.65 23.53 30.55
N GLU A 29 14.77 22.79 30.72
CA GLU A 29 15.58 22.59 31.95
C GLU A 29 16.74 21.60 31.60
N ALA A 30 18.02 21.98 31.72
CA ALA A 30 18.92 21.84 32.89
C ALA A 30 19.40 20.38 33.16
N ASP A 31 20.68 20.04 33.37
CA ASP A 31 21.95 20.82 33.38
C ASP A 31 23.20 19.89 33.22
N SER A 32 24.37 20.48 32.95
CA SER A 32 25.75 20.02 33.24
C SER A 32 26.44 18.98 32.33
N GLY A 33 27.76 19.13 32.14
CA GLY A 33 28.66 18.11 31.54
C GLY A 33 29.72 18.61 30.54
N ALA A 34 30.72 19.39 30.97
CA ALA A 34 31.68 20.06 30.06
C ALA A 34 33.15 19.60 30.17
N SER A 35 33.79 19.31 29.02
CA SER A 35 35.25 19.44 28.72
C SER A 35 35.48 19.05 27.24
N SER A 36 36.10 19.81 26.33
CA SER A 36 37.44 20.47 26.29
C SER A 36 38.63 19.49 26.33
N SER A 37 39.70 19.60 25.52
CA SER A 37 39.95 20.41 24.29
C SER A 37 41.32 20.06 23.65
N THR A 38 41.51 20.33 22.35
CA THR A 38 42.83 20.45 21.63
C THR A 38 43.73 19.19 21.59
N ALA A 39 44.80 19.06 20.79
CA ALA A 39 45.48 19.95 19.83
C ALA A 39 45.97 19.17 18.57
N ALA A 40 46.67 19.84 17.64
CA ALA A 40 47.24 19.23 16.43
C ALA A 40 48.73 19.61 16.22
N SER A 41 49.52 18.78 15.51
CA SER A 41 50.48 19.16 14.45
C SER A 41 51.41 17.97 14.08
N ALA A 42 52.21 18.11 13.02
CA ALA A 42 52.98 17.04 12.36
C ALA A 42 54.51 17.14 12.55
N HIS A 43 55.26 16.09 12.17
CA HIS A 43 56.68 16.15 11.80
C HIS A 43 57.14 15.01 10.86
N SER A 44 58.28 15.19 10.18
CA SER A 44 58.93 14.32 9.17
C SER A 44 60.27 14.98 8.73
N PRO A 45 61.15 14.39 7.87
CA PRO A 45 61.38 12.99 7.45
C PRO A 45 62.89 12.58 7.53
N LYS A 46 63.31 11.43 6.94
CA LYS A 46 64.67 11.23 6.36
C LYS A 46 64.72 10.13 5.27
N LYS A 47 65.82 10.05 4.49
CA LYS A 47 65.95 9.34 3.18
C LYS A 47 67.14 8.33 3.12
N THR A 48 67.25 7.60 1.99
CA THR A 48 68.39 6.82 1.38
C THR A 48 68.25 5.28 1.42
N ALA A 49 68.69 4.47 0.43
CA ALA A 49 69.07 4.74 -0.99
C ALA A 49 68.90 3.49 -1.94
N LYS A 50 69.96 3.06 -2.67
CA LYS A 50 70.07 2.14 -3.84
C LYS A 50 71.61 1.93 -4.13
N PRO A 51 72.16 1.24 -5.18
CA PRO A 51 71.61 0.39 -6.26
C PRO A 51 72.45 -0.84 -6.81
N SER A 52 71.81 -1.70 -7.65
CA SER A 52 72.24 -2.27 -8.97
C SER A 52 73.45 -3.24 -9.24
N ALA A 53 73.10 -4.47 -9.71
CA ALA A 53 73.26 -5.01 -11.10
C ALA A 53 74.42 -5.96 -11.58
N LYS A 54 74.11 -6.67 -12.72
CA LYS A 54 74.92 -7.46 -13.71
C LYS A 54 75.18 -8.97 -13.46
N THR A 55 75.36 -9.89 -14.44
CA THR A 55 75.08 -10.04 -15.93
C THR A 55 75.43 -11.51 -16.38
N VAL A 56 75.10 -11.93 -17.64
CA VAL A 56 75.69 -13.01 -18.54
C VAL A 56 74.63 -14.05 -19.01
N ARG A 57 74.05 -13.97 -20.24
CA ARG A 57 74.42 -14.55 -21.59
C ARG A 57 74.03 -16.05 -21.80
N SER A 58 73.77 -16.60 -23.00
CA SER A 58 73.40 -16.12 -24.36
C SER A 58 73.16 -17.31 -25.35
N HIS A 59 72.79 -17.03 -26.63
CA HIS A 59 72.69 -17.94 -27.81
C HIS A 59 71.42 -18.82 -27.94
N SER A 60 70.94 -19.21 -29.14
CA SER A 60 71.04 -18.68 -30.53
C SER A 60 69.89 -19.26 -31.39
N ALA A 61 69.75 -18.86 -32.66
CA ALA A 61 68.71 -19.33 -33.59
C ALA A 61 69.27 -20.00 -34.85
N THR A 62 68.56 -21.01 -35.39
CA THR A 62 68.78 -21.57 -36.75
C THR A 62 67.53 -22.23 -37.34
N THR A 63 67.36 -22.02 -38.66
CA THR A 63 66.56 -22.73 -39.66
C THR A 63 67.41 -22.75 -40.95
N PRO A 64 67.02 -23.37 -42.09
CA PRO A 64 66.02 -24.41 -42.37
C PRO A 64 66.62 -25.60 -43.21
N THR A 65 65.81 -26.56 -43.65
CA THR A 65 66.03 -27.28 -44.94
C THR A 65 64.71 -27.89 -45.48
N ALA A 66 64.63 -28.18 -46.78
CA ALA A 66 63.44 -28.73 -47.45
C ALA A 66 63.80 -29.58 -48.70
N LEU A 67 62.93 -30.54 -49.06
CA LEU A 67 62.93 -31.36 -50.30
C LEU A 67 61.46 -31.70 -50.66
N THR A 68 60.81 -31.08 -51.65
CA THR A 68 60.74 -31.39 -53.12
C THR A 68 59.78 -32.51 -53.58
N ALA A 69 58.51 -32.13 -53.82
CA ALA A 69 57.71 -32.25 -55.08
C ALA A 69 57.59 -33.55 -55.95
N SER A 70 56.46 -33.60 -56.70
CA SER A 70 56.19 -34.36 -57.96
C SER A 70 55.63 -35.81 -57.89
N SER A 71 54.90 -36.35 -58.90
CA SER A 71 53.58 -35.95 -59.44
C SER A 71 52.90 -36.99 -60.41
N SER A 72 51.56 -37.01 -60.41
CA SER A 72 50.64 -37.29 -61.55
C SER A 72 50.25 -38.72 -62.05
N ARG A 73 48.91 -38.92 -62.21
CA ARG A 73 48.14 -39.84 -63.12
C ARG A 73 48.31 -41.37 -62.87
N LYS A 74 47.41 -42.29 -63.31
CA LYS A 74 46.38 -42.36 -64.38
C LYS A 74 45.27 -43.40 -64.03
N ALA A 75 44.07 -43.35 -64.65
CA ALA A 75 42.96 -44.33 -64.48
C ALA A 75 42.87 -45.38 -65.62
N PRO A 76 42.10 -46.49 -65.47
CA PRO A 76 40.77 -46.61 -66.14
C PRO A 76 39.72 -47.56 -65.47
N ALA A 77 38.58 -47.78 -66.15
CA ALA A 77 37.48 -48.78 -65.95
C ALA A 77 36.82 -49.06 -67.34
N PRO A 78 35.70 -49.81 -67.55
CA PRO A 78 34.87 -50.74 -66.74
C PRO A 78 34.79 -52.17 -67.39
N PRO A 79 33.73 -53.01 -67.18
CA PRO A 79 32.56 -53.00 -68.11
C PRO A 79 31.16 -53.32 -67.49
N PRO A 80 30.04 -52.95 -68.16
CA PRO A 80 28.63 -53.25 -67.78
C PRO A 80 28.05 -54.50 -68.51
N PRO A 81 26.88 -55.04 -68.12
CA PRO A 81 25.56 -54.66 -68.71
C PRO A 81 24.42 -54.61 -67.63
N ASP A 82 23.09 -54.63 -67.85
CA ASP A 82 22.20 -54.72 -69.04
C ASP A 82 20.83 -53.98 -68.85
N SER A 83 19.74 -54.37 -69.53
CA SER A 83 18.68 -53.45 -70.00
C SER A 83 17.22 -53.98 -70.00
N THR A 84 16.21 -53.11 -69.77
CA THR A 84 14.86 -53.15 -70.40
C THR A 84 14.08 -51.81 -70.30
N THR A 85 13.77 -51.22 -71.47
CA THR A 85 12.48 -50.65 -71.98
C THR A 85 11.38 -50.08 -71.03
N LEU A 86 10.50 -49.11 -71.38
CA LEU A 86 10.19 -48.26 -72.55
C LEU A 86 10.06 -46.78 -72.06
N ALA A 87 10.33 -45.67 -72.78
CA ALA A 87 10.20 -45.26 -74.19
C ALA A 87 8.88 -44.53 -74.59
N LEU A 88 8.85 -43.19 -74.37
CA LEU A 88 8.30 -42.13 -75.27
C LEU A 88 8.75 -40.76 -74.69
N ALA A 89 9.52 -39.87 -75.32
CA ALA A 89 9.48 -39.25 -76.66
C ALA A 89 8.34 -38.19 -76.80
N VAL A 90 8.54 -36.97 -77.31
CA VAL A 90 9.79 -36.33 -77.79
C VAL A 90 9.72 -34.77 -77.77
N ALA A 91 10.84 -34.12 -77.41
CA ALA A 91 11.34 -32.78 -77.83
C ALA A 91 10.42 -31.51 -77.80
N THR A 92 10.87 -30.26 -78.06
CA THR A 92 12.15 -29.73 -78.59
C THR A 92 12.47 -28.30 -78.08
N THR A 93 13.77 -28.02 -77.86
CA THR A 93 14.50 -26.72 -78.06
C THR A 93 14.18 -25.39 -77.34
N ALA A 94 15.29 -24.67 -77.07
CA ALA A 94 15.52 -23.21 -77.11
C ALA A 94 15.39 -22.35 -75.82
N VAL A 95 16.33 -21.42 -75.68
CA VAL A 95 16.73 -20.62 -74.48
C VAL A 95 17.60 -19.44 -74.97
N PRO A 96 17.62 -18.21 -74.37
CA PRO A 96 16.62 -17.44 -73.62
C PRO A 96 16.35 -16.08 -74.39
N PRO A 97 16.07 -14.86 -73.82
CA PRO A 97 16.71 -14.18 -72.65
C PRO A 97 15.78 -13.39 -71.67
N ARG A 98 16.28 -13.14 -70.44
CA ARG A 98 15.91 -12.04 -69.49
C ARG A 98 14.41 -11.91 -69.07
N SER A 99 14.00 -11.89 -67.80
CA SER A 99 14.68 -11.44 -66.57
C SER A 99 13.81 -11.67 -65.31
N LEU A 100 14.29 -11.19 -64.15
CA LEU A 100 13.61 -11.01 -62.84
C LEU A 100 13.38 -12.24 -61.94
N ALA A 101 13.75 -12.02 -60.68
CA ALA A 101 13.85 -12.92 -59.53
C ALA A 101 12.61 -13.76 -59.16
N ARG A 102 12.83 -14.97 -58.62
CA ARG A 102 12.58 -15.33 -57.19
C ARG A 102 12.90 -16.82 -56.87
N ALA A 103 13.35 -17.08 -55.63
CA ALA A 103 13.35 -18.35 -54.88
C ALA A 103 14.26 -19.56 -55.29
N ALA A 104 14.72 -20.22 -54.22
CA ALA A 104 15.02 -21.65 -54.03
C ALA A 104 15.98 -22.40 -54.98
N ARG A 105 17.06 -22.94 -54.39
CA ARG A 105 17.56 -24.30 -54.71
C ARG A 105 18.41 -24.91 -53.60
N ASN A 106 18.46 -26.25 -53.62
CA ASN A 106 19.25 -27.21 -52.84
C ASN A 106 18.45 -27.93 -51.73
N THR A 107 17.64 -28.94 -52.04
CA THR A 107 18.01 -30.35 -52.37
C THR A 107 18.63 -31.11 -51.19
N ALA A 108 17.79 -31.84 -50.43
CA ALA A 108 18.21 -32.83 -49.44
C ALA A 108 18.26 -34.24 -50.07
N PRO A 109 19.22 -35.11 -49.70
CA PRO A 109 19.25 -36.51 -50.10
C PRO A 109 18.38 -37.41 -49.22
N ALA A 110 18.13 -38.62 -49.71
CA ALA A 110 17.23 -39.67 -49.20
C ALA A 110 17.13 -39.85 -47.67
N ALA A 111 15.90 -40.09 -47.20
CA ALA A 111 15.60 -40.40 -45.80
C ALA A 111 15.85 -41.89 -45.47
N ALA A 112 16.48 -42.14 -44.32
CA ALA A 112 16.31 -43.40 -43.58
C ALA A 112 15.11 -43.28 -42.63
N ALA A 113 14.50 -44.42 -42.26
CA ALA A 113 13.18 -44.45 -41.62
C ALA A 113 13.08 -43.63 -40.32
N ALA A 114 12.35 -42.52 -40.37
CA ALA A 114 12.00 -41.73 -39.19
C ALA A 114 10.84 -42.41 -38.43
N ALA A 115 11.07 -42.75 -37.16
CA ALA A 115 9.98 -43.10 -36.24
C ALA A 115 9.08 -41.86 -36.05
N GLY A 116 7.76 -42.06 -36.13
CA GLY A 116 6.79 -40.96 -36.18
C GLY A 116 6.87 -40.02 -34.96
N SER A 117 7.10 -38.74 -35.20
CA SER A 117 7.37 -37.71 -34.18
C SER A 117 6.12 -37.25 -33.42
N ASN A 118 5.46 -38.18 -32.71
CA ASN A 118 4.36 -37.90 -31.78
C ASN A 118 4.90 -37.50 -30.38
N ALA A 119 5.65 -36.40 -30.36
CA ALA A 119 6.14 -35.75 -29.16
C ALA A 119 5.10 -34.80 -28.56
N SER A 120 5.07 -34.66 -27.23
CA SER A 120 4.22 -33.64 -26.60
C SER A 120 4.78 -32.24 -26.87
N GLY A 121 3.90 -31.29 -27.19
CA GLY A 121 4.26 -29.88 -27.15
C GLY A 121 4.42 -29.42 -25.69
N PRO A 122 5.31 -28.45 -25.40
CA PRO A 122 5.40 -27.89 -24.06
C PRO A 122 4.10 -27.17 -23.65
N ILE A 123 3.79 -27.21 -22.36
CA ILE A 123 2.83 -26.29 -21.74
C ILE A 123 3.36 -24.87 -21.90
N ALA A 124 2.47 -23.87 -21.90
CA ALA A 124 2.80 -22.45 -21.99
C ALA A 124 4.02 -22.10 -21.09
N PRO A 125 5.16 -21.67 -21.67
CA PRO A 125 6.42 -21.55 -20.95
C PRO A 125 6.42 -20.33 -20.02
N ILE A 126 7.18 -20.43 -18.93
CA ILE A 126 7.15 -19.45 -17.83
C ILE A 126 8.27 -18.42 -18.05
N PRO A 127 7.97 -17.13 -18.21
CA PRO A 127 8.98 -16.11 -18.51
C PRO A 127 9.92 -15.85 -17.31
N VAL A 128 11.20 -16.16 -17.50
CA VAL A 128 12.29 -15.95 -16.54
C VAL A 128 13.50 -15.46 -17.32
N SER A 129 14.11 -14.34 -16.93
CA SER A 129 15.33 -13.88 -17.62
C SER A 129 16.48 -14.84 -17.33
N MET A 130 17.17 -15.32 -18.37
CA MET A 130 18.39 -16.14 -18.30
C MET A 130 18.39 -17.22 -17.19
N PRO A 131 17.43 -18.17 -17.18
CA PRO A 131 17.34 -19.19 -16.15
C PRO A 131 18.56 -20.13 -16.17
N ALA A 132 19.18 -20.33 -15.00
CA ALA A 132 20.31 -21.24 -14.83
C ALA A 132 19.90 -22.55 -14.13
N GLY A 133 19.75 -22.54 -12.80
CA GLY A 133 19.27 -23.67 -12.02
C GLY A 133 17.75 -23.72 -11.87
N VAL A 134 17.19 -24.93 -11.72
CA VAL A 134 15.79 -25.17 -11.35
C VAL A 134 15.70 -26.22 -10.24
N ALA A 135 14.80 -26.03 -9.27
CA ALA A 135 14.42 -27.08 -8.32
C ALA A 135 12.94 -26.94 -7.90
N VAL A 136 12.26 -28.07 -7.71
CA VAL A 136 10.88 -28.14 -7.23
C VAL A 136 10.90 -28.37 -5.71
N SER A 137 9.95 -27.79 -4.99
CA SER A 137 9.72 -28.05 -3.57
C SER A 137 9.20 -29.47 -3.31
N PRO A 138 9.45 -30.08 -2.13
CA PRO A 138 9.00 -31.45 -1.82
C PRO A 138 7.49 -31.67 -1.87
N ASP A 139 6.70 -30.62 -1.60
CA ASP A 139 5.22 -30.63 -1.73
C ASP A 139 4.73 -30.48 -3.18
N GLY A 140 5.64 -30.23 -4.12
CA GLY A 140 5.35 -29.98 -5.53
C GLY A 140 4.69 -28.62 -5.82
N ALA A 141 4.42 -27.77 -4.83
CA ALA A 141 3.60 -26.56 -4.97
C ALA A 141 4.37 -25.35 -5.52
N ARG A 142 5.70 -25.34 -5.39
CA ARG A 142 6.58 -24.26 -5.84
C ARG A 142 7.76 -24.76 -6.67
N LEU A 143 8.11 -23.99 -7.69
CA LEU A 143 9.35 -24.10 -8.45
C LEU A 143 10.23 -22.89 -8.11
N TYR A 144 11.51 -23.14 -7.85
CA TYR A 144 12.54 -22.12 -7.64
C TYR A 144 13.50 -22.12 -8.82
N VAL A 145 13.85 -20.93 -9.33
CA VAL A 145 14.65 -20.74 -10.56
C VAL A 145 15.60 -19.57 -10.39
N THR A 146 16.91 -19.74 -10.60
CA THR A 146 17.87 -18.61 -10.57
C THR A 146 17.90 -17.85 -11.89
N SER A 147 18.00 -16.53 -11.81
CA SER A 147 18.16 -15.60 -12.94
C SER A 147 19.60 -15.07 -12.94
N GLY A 148 20.55 -15.94 -13.30
CA GLY A 148 21.94 -15.85 -12.84
C GLY A 148 22.77 -14.69 -13.36
N TYR A 149 22.85 -14.52 -14.68
CA TYR A 149 23.98 -13.77 -15.28
C TYR A 149 23.90 -12.24 -15.15
N HIS A 150 22.70 -11.68 -14.96
CA HIS A 150 22.45 -10.25 -14.72
C HIS A 150 21.23 -9.98 -13.82
N GLY A 151 20.56 -11.02 -13.31
CA GLY A 151 19.26 -10.90 -12.64
C GLY A 151 19.31 -11.05 -11.13
N ASP A 152 20.40 -11.60 -10.59
CA ASP A 152 20.74 -11.76 -9.17
C ASP A 152 19.55 -12.10 -8.26
N THR A 153 18.66 -12.95 -8.75
CA THR A 153 17.40 -13.31 -8.10
C THR A 153 17.05 -14.78 -8.27
N VAL A 154 16.44 -15.35 -7.22
CA VAL A 154 15.62 -16.56 -7.35
C VAL A 154 14.18 -16.15 -7.62
N VAL A 155 13.66 -16.55 -8.78
CA VAL A 155 12.25 -16.46 -9.12
C VAL A 155 11.51 -17.63 -8.48
N VAL A 156 10.46 -17.32 -7.71
CA VAL A 156 9.56 -18.31 -7.11
C VAL A 156 8.30 -18.39 -7.97
N ILE A 157 7.95 -19.59 -8.40
CA ILE A 157 6.84 -19.88 -9.31
C ILE A 157 5.85 -20.80 -8.61
N ASN A 158 4.55 -20.50 -8.70
CA ASN A 158 3.48 -21.41 -8.32
C ASN A 158 3.31 -22.47 -9.42
N THR A 159 3.40 -23.75 -9.07
CA THR A 159 3.35 -24.84 -10.05
C THR A 159 1.93 -25.14 -10.54
N ALA A 160 0.89 -24.91 -9.74
CA ALA A 160 -0.49 -25.13 -10.15
C ALA A 160 -0.89 -24.16 -11.26
N THR A 161 -0.52 -22.89 -11.14
CA THR A 161 -0.82 -21.83 -12.13
C THR A 161 0.27 -21.60 -13.18
N ASN A 162 1.47 -22.13 -12.97
CA ASN A 162 2.69 -21.81 -13.75
C ASN A 162 3.01 -20.30 -13.80
N THR A 163 2.64 -19.53 -12.78
CA THR A 163 2.90 -18.08 -12.69
C THR A 163 4.01 -17.75 -11.69
N VAL A 164 4.79 -16.70 -11.98
CA VAL A 164 5.73 -16.11 -11.02
C VAL A 164 4.95 -15.53 -9.84
N ALA A 165 5.28 -15.99 -8.63
CA ALA A 165 4.70 -15.53 -7.37
C ALA A 165 5.52 -14.41 -6.73
N THR A 166 6.86 -14.53 -6.73
CA THR A 166 7.77 -13.48 -6.25
C THR A 166 9.18 -13.64 -6.83
N ARG A 167 10.08 -12.67 -6.56
CA ARG A 167 11.52 -12.74 -6.83
C ARG A 167 12.29 -12.36 -5.57
N ILE A 168 13.31 -13.13 -5.25
CA ILE A 168 14.13 -13.01 -4.04
C ILE A 168 15.54 -12.63 -4.48
N THR A 169 16.03 -11.44 -4.11
CA THR A 169 17.40 -11.03 -4.42
C THR A 169 18.40 -11.91 -3.68
N VAL A 170 19.45 -12.33 -4.39
CA VAL A 170 20.60 -13.09 -3.90
C VAL A 170 21.90 -12.37 -4.31
N ASN A 171 23.06 -13.01 -4.16
CA ASN A 171 24.33 -12.40 -4.54
C ASN A 171 24.64 -12.65 -6.03
N GLU A 172 25.62 -11.92 -6.56
CA GLU A 172 25.93 -11.93 -8.00
C GLU A 172 26.21 -13.35 -8.55
N HIS A 173 25.66 -13.60 -9.74
CA HIS A 173 25.89 -14.80 -10.54
C HIS A 173 25.28 -16.08 -9.95
N SER A 174 23.98 -16.04 -9.63
CA SER A 174 23.28 -17.20 -9.07
C SER A 174 23.12 -18.34 -10.08
N GLU A 175 23.77 -19.48 -9.85
CA GLU A 175 23.75 -20.66 -10.72
C GLU A 175 22.83 -21.76 -10.17
N GLY A 176 23.40 -22.77 -9.51
CA GLY A 176 22.66 -23.92 -9.00
C GLY A 176 21.91 -23.62 -7.73
N LEU A 177 20.76 -24.26 -7.57
CA LEU A 177 19.95 -24.16 -6.37
C LEU A 177 19.38 -25.52 -5.96
N ALA A 178 19.15 -25.71 -4.67
CA ALA A 178 18.50 -26.90 -4.12
C ALA A 178 17.56 -26.53 -2.96
N VAL A 179 16.43 -27.24 -2.86
CA VAL A 179 15.50 -27.14 -1.74
C VAL A 179 15.90 -28.16 -0.66
N SER A 180 15.71 -27.83 0.62
CA SER A 180 15.87 -28.81 1.71
C SER A 180 14.74 -29.87 1.68
N PRO A 181 14.98 -31.11 2.18
CA PRO A 181 13.96 -32.17 2.18
C PRO A 181 12.67 -31.85 2.95
N ASP A 182 12.75 -30.97 3.93
CA ASP A 182 11.61 -30.46 4.72
C ASP A 182 10.87 -29.27 4.03
N GLY A 183 11.38 -28.79 2.90
CA GLY A 183 10.86 -27.65 2.16
C GLY A 183 11.09 -26.27 2.81
N THR A 184 11.74 -26.18 3.98
CA THR A 184 11.83 -24.91 4.75
C THR A 184 12.90 -23.94 4.22
N ARG A 185 13.87 -24.43 3.44
CA ARG A 185 15.00 -23.64 2.94
C ARG A 185 15.29 -23.90 1.46
N VAL A 186 15.84 -22.89 0.80
CA VAL A 186 16.48 -23.00 -0.53
C VAL A 186 17.90 -22.49 -0.44
N TYR A 187 18.84 -23.24 -0.99
CA TYR A 187 20.26 -22.92 -1.03
C TYR A 187 20.68 -22.60 -2.45
N VAL A 188 21.45 -21.53 -2.65
CA VAL A 188 21.78 -20.97 -3.98
C VAL A 188 23.27 -20.70 -4.07
N ALA A 189 23.95 -21.27 -5.06
CA ALA A 189 25.36 -20.96 -5.35
C ALA A 189 25.47 -19.66 -6.14
N ASN A 190 26.34 -18.74 -5.69
CA ASN A 190 26.57 -17.43 -6.28
C ASN A 190 28.01 -17.35 -6.81
N GLY A 191 28.19 -17.61 -8.11
CA GLY A 191 29.48 -17.90 -8.73
C GLY A 191 30.52 -16.78 -8.67
N ASN A 192 30.12 -15.51 -8.71
CA ASN A 192 31.04 -14.37 -8.69
C ASN A 192 31.48 -13.97 -7.27
N THR A 193 30.67 -14.30 -6.26
CA THR A 193 30.91 -13.88 -4.87
C THR A 193 31.48 -14.98 -3.99
N ASN A 194 31.80 -16.16 -4.57
CA ASN A 194 32.29 -17.35 -3.84
C ASN A 194 31.42 -17.66 -2.61
N SER A 195 30.10 -17.59 -2.77
CA SER A 195 29.16 -17.70 -1.65
C SER A 195 27.94 -18.58 -1.95
N VAL A 196 27.28 -19.06 -0.90
CA VAL A 196 25.96 -19.67 -0.94
C VAL A 196 24.95 -18.84 -0.15
N SER A 197 23.83 -18.49 -0.77
CA SER A 197 22.72 -17.82 -0.08
C SER A 197 21.73 -18.84 0.47
N VAL A 198 21.28 -18.63 1.72
CA VAL A 198 20.27 -19.45 2.41
C VAL A 198 18.96 -18.68 2.46
N ILE A 199 17.97 -19.11 1.70
CA ILE A 199 16.62 -18.53 1.64
C ILE A 199 15.68 -19.30 2.57
N ASN A 200 14.90 -18.60 3.38
CA ASN A 200 13.75 -19.17 4.10
C ASN A 200 12.52 -19.18 3.19
N THR A 201 11.84 -20.32 3.03
CA THR A 201 10.72 -20.46 2.09
C THR A 201 9.37 -19.95 2.61
N ALA A 202 9.20 -19.81 3.93
CA ALA A 202 7.99 -19.23 4.50
C ALA A 202 7.97 -17.70 4.30
N THR A 203 9.09 -17.02 4.52
CA THR A 203 9.23 -15.56 4.36
C THR A 203 9.65 -15.14 2.95
N ASN A 204 10.26 -16.04 2.16
CA ASN A 204 10.92 -15.73 0.90
C ASN A 204 12.06 -14.70 1.04
N THR A 205 12.84 -14.78 2.11
CA THR A 205 13.98 -13.88 2.39
C THR A 205 15.30 -14.65 2.50
N VAL A 206 16.41 -14.04 2.08
CA VAL A 206 17.75 -14.52 2.44
C VAL A 206 17.95 -14.33 3.94
N THR A 207 18.49 -15.34 4.61
CA THR A 207 18.71 -15.41 6.07
C THR A 207 20.18 -15.52 6.43
N ASN A 208 20.99 -16.18 5.58
CA ASN A 208 22.44 -16.23 5.71
C ASN A 208 23.11 -16.21 4.33
N THR A 209 24.36 -15.74 4.30
CA THR A 209 25.31 -15.94 3.20
C THR A 209 26.52 -16.66 3.77
N ILE A 210 26.93 -17.75 3.12
CA ILE A 210 28.01 -18.64 3.57
C ILE A 210 29.15 -18.55 2.55
N ALA A 211 30.35 -18.20 2.97
CA ALA A 211 31.52 -18.21 2.10
C ALA A 211 31.95 -19.67 1.78
N VAL A 212 32.33 -19.93 0.53
CA VAL A 212 32.72 -21.24 0.00
C VAL A 212 33.97 -21.10 -0.89
N GLY A 213 34.39 -22.19 -1.55
CA GLY A 213 35.51 -22.17 -2.49
C GLY A 213 35.24 -21.38 -3.78
N SER A 214 36.23 -21.36 -4.67
CA SER A 214 36.21 -20.53 -5.88
C SER A 214 35.15 -20.97 -6.90
N HIS A 215 34.31 -20.03 -7.31
CA HIS A 215 33.28 -20.15 -8.33
C HIS A 215 32.30 -21.32 -8.08
N PRO A 216 31.42 -21.23 -7.08
CA PRO A 216 30.45 -22.27 -6.77
C PRO A 216 29.36 -22.34 -7.84
N THR A 217 29.08 -23.55 -8.37
CA THR A 217 28.19 -23.74 -9.53
C THR A 217 26.94 -24.57 -9.27
N ARG A 218 27.03 -25.67 -8.52
CA ARG A 218 25.86 -26.47 -8.10
C ARG A 218 25.87 -26.73 -6.60
N VAL A 219 24.68 -27.01 -6.09
CA VAL A 219 24.38 -27.22 -4.67
C VAL A 219 23.54 -28.49 -4.57
N ALA A 220 23.88 -29.38 -3.64
CA ALA A 220 23.07 -30.55 -3.32
C ALA A 220 22.92 -30.68 -1.81
N VAL A 221 21.69 -30.88 -1.32
CA VAL A 221 21.39 -31.14 0.10
C VAL A 221 21.38 -32.65 0.34
N SER A 222 21.89 -33.10 1.48
CA SER A 222 21.83 -34.50 1.87
C SER A 222 20.38 -34.97 2.11
N PRO A 223 20.04 -36.25 1.90
CA PRO A 223 18.69 -36.77 2.14
C PRO A 223 18.18 -36.59 3.59
N ASP A 224 19.11 -36.52 4.55
CA ASP A 224 18.83 -36.25 5.97
C ASP A 224 18.66 -34.74 6.30
N GLY A 225 18.85 -33.84 5.33
CA GLY A 225 18.78 -32.39 5.51
C GLY A 225 19.91 -31.77 6.35
N THR A 226 20.85 -32.55 6.88
CA THR A 226 21.89 -32.09 7.81
C THR A 226 23.03 -31.33 7.15
N ARG A 227 23.26 -31.56 5.85
CA ARG A 227 24.45 -31.10 5.13
C ARG A 227 24.15 -30.66 3.70
N ILE A 228 25.05 -29.85 3.17
CA ILE A 228 25.04 -29.38 1.79
C ILE A 228 26.43 -29.61 1.21
N TYR A 229 26.52 -30.04 -0.05
CA TYR A 229 27.76 -30.09 -0.81
C TYR A 229 27.64 -29.10 -1.97
N VAL A 230 28.70 -28.33 -2.20
CA VAL A 230 28.74 -27.22 -3.17
C VAL A 230 29.95 -27.42 -4.08
N SER A 231 29.77 -27.43 -5.40
CA SER A 231 30.85 -27.65 -6.35
C SER A 231 31.59 -26.35 -6.66
N ASN A 232 32.85 -26.25 -6.23
CA ASN A 232 33.72 -25.08 -6.43
C ASN A 232 34.46 -25.22 -7.78
N ARG A 233 33.86 -24.78 -8.88
CA ARG A 233 34.33 -25.09 -10.25
C ARG A 233 35.72 -24.54 -10.59
N ASN A 234 36.12 -23.42 -9.99
CA ASN A 234 37.46 -22.84 -10.21
C ASN A 234 38.42 -23.12 -9.04
N GLY A 235 38.09 -24.09 -8.19
CA GLY A 235 38.92 -24.52 -7.07
C GLY A 235 38.89 -26.03 -6.82
N ASP A 236 38.47 -26.80 -7.83
CA ASP A 236 38.61 -28.26 -7.97
C ASP A 236 38.25 -29.06 -6.71
N SER A 237 37.18 -28.60 -6.03
CA SER A 237 36.81 -29.04 -4.70
C SER A 237 35.31 -28.95 -4.42
N LEU A 238 34.89 -29.61 -3.35
CA LEU A 238 33.56 -29.49 -2.75
C LEU A 238 33.66 -28.73 -1.43
N SER A 239 32.78 -27.76 -1.21
CA SER A 239 32.54 -27.20 0.13
C SER A 239 31.42 -27.98 0.81
N VAL A 240 31.67 -28.55 1.99
CA VAL A 240 30.67 -29.26 2.81
C VAL A 240 30.17 -28.33 3.91
N ILE A 241 28.88 -27.99 3.91
CA ILE A 241 28.25 -27.07 4.86
C ILE A 241 27.34 -27.86 5.82
N ASN A 242 27.35 -27.51 7.10
CA ASN A 242 26.38 -27.98 8.09
C ASN A 242 25.16 -27.05 8.11
N THR A 243 23.94 -27.59 7.99
CA THR A 243 22.70 -26.80 7.87
C THR A 243 22.17 -26.24 9.20
N ALA A 244 22.59 -26.80 10.34
CA ALA A 244 22.24 -26.29 11.66
C ALA A 244 23.06 -25.05 12.03
N THR A 245 24.35 -25.03 11.67
CA THR A 245 25.27 -23.90 11.96
C THR A 245 25.43 -22.92 10.80
N ASN A 246 25.06 -23.31 9.57
CA ASN A 246 25.32 -22.56 8.33
C ASN A 246 26.82 -22.23 8.14
N THR A 247 27.71 -23.17 8.51
CA THR A 247 29.17 -23.05 8.35
C THR A 247 29.75 -24.18 7.50
N VAL A 248 30.85 -23.88 6.79
CA VAL A 248 31.66 -24.91 6.11
C VAL A 248 32.35 -25.78 7.17
N ALA A 249 32.09 -27.09 7.13
CA ALA A 249 32.63 -28.09 8.04
C ALA A 249 33.80 -28.89 7.43
N ALA A 250 33.90 -28.96 6.09
CA ALA A 250 35.03 -29.57 5.38
C ALA A 250 35.15 -29.01 3.96
N THR A 251 36.34 -29.14 3.37
CA THR A 251 36.59 -28.96 1.94
C THR A 251 37.23 -30.23 1.39
N ILE A 252 36.70 -30.78 0.30
CA ILE A 252 37.13 -32.06 -0.28
C ILE A 252 37.71 -31.77 -1.67
N ALA A 253 38.97 -32.09 -1.93
CA ALA A 253 39.52 -32.05 -3.28
C ALA A 253 38.88 -33.13 -4.16
N VAL A 254 38.55 -32.79 -5.41
CA VAL A 254 37.98 -33.71 -6.42
C VAL A 254 38.75 -33.55 -7.74
N GLY A 255 38.15 -33.87 -8.89
CA GLY A 255 38.75 -33.58 -10.19
C GLY A 255 38.44 -32.16 -10.67
N ASP A 256 39.09 -31.78 -11.76
CA ASP A 256 39.06 -30.45 -12.37
C ASP A 256 37.64 -30.04 -12.80
N ALA A 257 37.25 -28.81 -12.43
CA ALA A 257 35.94 -28.23 -12.70
C ALA A 257 34.75 -29.14 -12.32
N PRO A 258 34.48 -29.36 -11.01
CA PRO A 258 33.26 -30.04 -10.59
C PRO A 258 32.02 -29.23 -10.98
N GLU A 259 31.10 -29.83 -11.73
CA GLU A 259 29.90 -29.16 -12.27
C GLU A 259 28.57 -29.72 -11.76
N SER A 260 28.49 -30.96 -11.26
CA SER A 260 27.22 -31.54 -10.78
C SER A 260 27.44 -32.52 -9.64
N ILE A 261 26.47 -32.60 -8.71
CA ILE A 261 26.52 -33.41 -7.48
C ILE A 261 25.18 -34.12 -7.30
N SER A 262 25.18 -35.42 -7.01
CA SER A 262 23.97 -36.17 -6.65
C SER A 262 24.24 -37.20 -5.54
N PHE A 263 23.35 -37.26 -4.54
CA PHE A 263 23.46 -38.20 -3.42
C PHE A 263 22.85 -39.56 -3.73
N SER A 264 23.41 -40.62 -3.15
CA SER A 264 22.68 -41.88 -2.95
C SER A 264 21.49 -41.65 -2.01
N PRO A 265 20.30 -42.28 -2.22
CA PRO A 265 19.12 -42.07 -1.37
C PRO A 265 19.33 -42.30 0.13
N ASN A 266 20.24 -43.20 0.52
CA ASN A 266 20.60 -43.44 1.93
C ASN A 266 21.61 -42.42 2.52
N GLY A 267 21.97 -41.38 1.78
CA GLY A 267 22.90 -40.32 2.19
C GLY A 267 24.38 -40.72 2.31
N THR A 268 24.76 -42.00 2.20
CA THR A 268 26.13 -42.49 2.49
C THR A 268 27.17 -42.14 1.42
N ARG A 269 26.73 -41.88 0.18
CA ARG A 269 27.60 -41.49 -0.94
C ARG A 269 27.08 -40.25 -1.64
N ALA A 270 27.99 -39.48 -2.23
CA ALA A 270 27.68 -38.50 -3.26
C ALA A 270 28.53 -38.76 -4.50
N TYR A 271 27.95 -38.56 -5.68
CA TYR A 271 28.61 -38.71 -6.98
C TYR A 271 28.76 -37.31 -7.59
N VAL A 272 29.97 -36.99 -8.07
CA VAL A 272 30.32 -35.66 -8.56
C VAL A 272 30.92 -35.74 -9.96
N ALA A 273 30.37 -35.00 -10.92
CA ALA A 273 30.90 -34.89 -12.26
C ALA A 273 32.03 -33.86 -12.32
N ASN A 274 33.24 -34.30 -12.66
CA ASN A 274 34.42 -33.44 -12.86
C ASN A 274 34.56 -33.16 -14.37
N TYR A 275 34.18 -31.97 -14.82
CA TYR A 275 33.94 -31.66 -16.24
C TYR A 275 35.22 -31.73 -17.07
N TYR A 276 36.35 -31.19 -16.60
CA TYR A 276 37.61 -31.23 -17.36
C TYR A 276 38.45 -32.48 -17.10
N SER A 277 38.31 -33.16 -15.94
CA SER A 277 38.98 -34.45 -15.69
C SER A 277 38.24 -35.68 -16.22
N ASN A 278 37.15 -35.55 -16.98
CA ASN A 278 36.45 -36.66 -17.67
C ASN A 278 36.01 -37.83 -16.76
N THR A 279 35.73 -37.55 -15.48
CA THR A 279 35.54 -38.54 -14.41
C THR A 279 34.37 -38.21 -13.50
N ILE A 280 33.87 -39.23 -12.79
CA ILE A 280 33.01 -39.09 -11.61
C ILE A 280 33.83 -39.36 -10.34
N SER A 281 33.84 -38.41 -9.40
CA SER A 281 34.32 -38.65 -8.04
C SER A 281 33.20 -39.24 -7.18
N VAL A 282 33.46 -40.36 -6.49
CA VAL A 282 32.54 -40.98 -5.52
C VAL A 282 33.00 -40.61 -4.12
N ILE A 283 32.23 -39.76 -3.45
CA ILE A 283 32.52 -39.26 -2.10
C ILE A 283 31.85 -40.18 -1.06
N ASN A 284 32.62 -40.62 -0.07
CA ASN A 284 32.06 -41.15 1.18
C ASN A 284 31.66 -39.97 2.08
N THR A 285 30.37 -39.83 2.36
CA THR A 285 29.85 -38.68 3.12
C THR A 285 30.10 -38.81 4.62
N VAL A 286 30.38 -40.01 5.14
CA VAL A 286 30.71 -40.21 6.56
C VAL A 286 32.13 -39.72 6.85
N THR A 287 33.07 -39.95 5.93
CA THR A 287 34.49 -39.54 6.07
C THR A 287 34.82 -38.22 5.38
N ASN A 288 33.92 -37.65 4.58
CA ASN A 288 34.16 -36.48 3.72
C ASN A 288 35.42 -36.65 2.83
N SER A 289 35.53 -37.80 2.18
CA SER A 289 36.69 -38.14 1.33
C SER A 289 36.27 -38.80 0.03
N VAL A 290 37.07 -38.63 -1.03
CA VAL A 290 36.94 -39.44 -2.25
C VAL A 290 37.23 -40.90 -1.90
N ALA A 291 36.32 -41.80 -2.26
CA ALA A 291 36.39 -43.24 -2.02
C ALA A 291 36.63 -44.03 -3.31
N ALA A 292 36.27 -43.47 -4.46
CA ALA A 292 36.63 -43.98 -5.79
C ALA A 292 36.56 -42.85 -6.84
N THR A 293 37.27 -43.03 -7.94
CA THR A 293 37.15 -42.20 -9.15
C THR A 293 36.79 -43.11 -10.32
N ILE A 294 35.84 -42.70 -11.16
CA ILE A 294 35.31 -43.49 -12.28
C ILE A 294 35.55 -42.72 -13.57
N GLU A 295 36.30 -43.29 -14.51
CA GLU A 295 36.40 -42.75 -15.88
C GLU A 295 35.08 -42.99 -16.62
N ILE A 296 34.52 -41.94 -17.26
CA ILE A 296 33.16 -42.01 -17.84
C ILE A 296 33.04 -41.46 -19.26
N GLY A 297 33.94 -40.57 -19.68
CA GLY A 297 33.98 -40.03 -21.03
C GLY A 297 34.22 -38.51 -21.06
N ASP A 298 34.37 -37.99 -22.28
CA ASP A 298 34.68 -36.59 -22.55
C ASP A 298 33.57 -35.62 -22.10
N THR A 299 33.88 -34.76 -21.14
CA THR A 299 33.03 -33.73 -20.49
C THR A 299 31.72 -34.25 -19.86
N PRO A 300 31.78 -34.90 -18.67
CA PRO A 300 30.59 -35.22 -17.88
C PRO A 300 30.02 -33.95 -17.25
N SER A 301 28.74 -33.68 -17.50
CA SER A 301 28.07 -32.41 -17.20
C SER A 301 27.07 -32.54 -16.05
N GLY A 302 26.17 -33.54 -16.13
CA GLY A 302 25.13 -33.78 -15.15
C GLY A 302 25.18 -35.18 -14.56
N VAL A 303 24.86 -35.34 -13.27
CA VAL A 303 24.76 -36.63 -12.59
C VAL A 303 23.47 -36.75 -11.78
N ALA A 304 22.80 -37.91 -11.84
CA ALA A 304 21.62 -38.23 -11.04
C ALA A 304 21.60 -39.71 -10.61
N VAL A 305 21.41 -39.98 -9.31
CA VAL A 305 21.21 -41.33 -8.78
C VAL A 305 19.74 -41.75 -8.90
N SER A 306 19.45 -43.03 -9.11
CA SER A 306 18.09 -43.57 -9.12
C SER A 306 17.46 -43.62 -7.70
N PRO A 307 16.12 -43.54 -7.55
CA PRO A 307 15.45 -43.56 -6.24
C PRO A 307 15.68 -44.82 -5.39
N ASP A 308 15.99 -45.96 -6.04
CA ASP A 308 16.37 -47.22 -5.39
C ASP A 308 17.86 -47.28 -4.99
N GLY A 309 18.65 -46.28 -5.40
CA GLY A 309 20.09 -46.21 -5.19
C GLY A 309 20.93 -47.20 -5.99
N SER A 310 20.35 -47.98 -6.93
CA SER A 310 21.06 -49.05 -7.63
C SER A 310 21.91 -48.57 -8.82
N ARG A 311 21.59 -47.40 -9.39
CA ARG A 311 22.22 -46.86 -10.60
C ARG A 311 22.54 -45.37 -10.47
N VAL A 312 23.58 -44.95 -11.18
CA VAL A 312 23.89 -43.53 -11.37
C VAL A 312 23.89 -43.23 -12.86
N TYR A 313 23.07 -42.28 -13.28
CA TYR A 313 22.94 -41.80 -14.64
C TYR A 313 23.78 -40.53 -14.81
N VAL A 314 24.62 -40.49 -15.85
CA VAL A 314 25.55 -39.39 -16.12
C VAL A 314 25.35 -38.88 -17.53
N ALA A 315 25.00 -37.60 -17.67
CA ALA A 315 25.02 -36.87 -18.93
C ALA A 315 26.47 -36.55 -19.31
N ILE A 316 26.85 -36.89 -20.54
CA ILE A 316 28.20 -36.66 -21.08
C ILE A 316 28.05 -35.81 -22.35
N TRP A 317 28.54 -34.58 -22.26
CA TRP A 317 28.38 -33.55 -23.28
C TRP A 317 29.14 -33.93 -24.56
N GLY A 318 30.46 -34.16 -24.46
CA GLY A 318 31.35 -34.42 -25.61
C GLY A 318 30.99 -35.69 -26.37
N THR A 319 30.70 -36.78 -25.65
CA THR A 319 30.31 -38.07 -26.24
C THR A 319 28.84 -38.15 -26.69
N ARG A 320 28.02 -37.12 -26.41
CA ARG A 320 26.60 -37.02 -26.83
C ARG A 320 25.73 -38.17 -26.30
N SER A 321 26.04 -38.63 -25.09
CA SER A 321 25.50 -39.88 -24.53
C SER A 321 25.14 -39.75 -23.04
N VAL A 322 24.37 -40.72 -22.54
CA VAL A 322 24.19 -40.95 -21.11
C VAL A 322 24.83 -42.28 -20.73
N SER A 323 25.75 -42.27 -19.78
CA SER A 323 26.29 -43.50 -19.18
C SER A 323 25.55 -43.89 -17.91
N VAL A 324 25.47 -45.20 -17.65
CA VAL A 324 24.77 -45.80 -16.52
C VAL A 324 25.76 -46.59 -15.68
N ILE A 325 26.16 -46.06 -14.53
CA ILE A 325 27.00 -46.75 -13.55
C ILE A 325 26.14 -47.65 -12.67
N ASN A 326 26.61 -48.86 -12.37
CA ASN A 326 26.08 -49.67 -11.28
C ASN A 326 26.61 -49.15 -9.94
N ALA A 327 25.75 -48.65 -9.06
CA ALA A 327 26.16 -47.95 -7.84
C ALA A 327 26.83 -48.86 -6.80
N ALA A 328 26.58 -50.17 -6.82
CA ALA A 328 27.23 -51.10 -5.90
C ALA A 328 28.70 -51.37 -6.28
N THR A 329 28.99 -51.50 -7.58
CA THR A 329 30.31 -51.86 -8.12
C THR A 329 31.12 -50.68 -8.65
N ASN A 330 30.51 -49.50 -8.80
CA ASN A 330 31.07 -48.32 -9.48
C ASN A 330 31.45 -48.54 -10.96
N ALA A 331 31.05 -49.66 -11.59
CA ALA A 331 31.35 -49.96 -12.98
C ALA A 331 30.33 -49.33 -13.95
N VAL A 332 30.80 -48.80 -15.09
CA VAL A 332 29.94 -48.36 -16.20
C VAL A 332 29.30 -49.59 -16.86
N SER A 333 27.98 -49.71 -16.73
CA SER A 333 27.19 -50.87 -17.17
C SER A 333 26.57 -50.71 -18.56
N LYS A 334 26.33 -49.45 -18.98
CA LYS A 334 25.75 -49.13 -20.29
C LYS A 334 26.10 -47.69 -20.68
N THR A 335 26.18 -47.44 -21.99
CA THR A 335 26.14 -46.09 -22.58
C THR A 335 24.99 -46.01 -23.57
N ILE A 336 24.25 -44.91 -23.55
CA ILE A 336 23.00 -44.68 -24.27
C ILE A 336 23.19 -43.46 -25.19
N PRO A 337 23.18 -43.63 -26.53
CA PRO A 337 23.30 -42.51 -27.45
C PRO A 337 22.01 -41.66 -27.46
N ILE A 338 22.13 -40.34 -27.37
CA ILE A 338 20.98 -39.42 -27.26
C ILE A 338 20.63 -38.75 -28.62
N GLY A 339 21.53 -38.84 -29.61
CA GLY A 339 21.33 -38.31 -30.96
C GLY A 339 22.50 -37.45 -31.42
N ALA A 340 22.75 -37.38 -32.73
CA ALA A 340 23.95 -36.73 -33.28
C ALA A 340 24.04 -35.22 -32.95
N ASP A 341 22.91 -34.52 -32.96
CA ASP A 341 22.85 -33.07 -32.76
C ASP A 341 22.70 -32.65 -31.28
N ASN A 342 22.46 -33.61 -30.40
CA ASN A 342 22.24 -33.38 -28.97
C ASN A 342 23.57 -33.23 -28.20
N ARG A 343 23.53 -32.45 -27.11
CA ARG A 343 24.57 -32.38 -26.07
C ARG A 343 23.93 -32.50 -24.68
N PRO A 344 23.98 -33.68 -24.04
CA PRO A 344 23.50 -33.85 -22.69
C PRO A 344 24.16 -32.86 -21.71
N SER A 345 23.35 -32.06 -21.02
CA SER A 345 23.80 -31.00 -20.10
C SER A 345 23.36 -31.28 -18.67
N ALA A 346 22.04 -31.27 -18.40
CA ALA A 346 21.49 -31.65 -17.11
C ALA A 346 20.67 -32.95 -17.22
N ILE A 347 20.54 -33.65 -16.09
CA ILE A 347 19.89 -34.96 -16.03
C ILE A 347 19.11 -35.13 -14.71
N ALA A 348 17.93 -35.73 -14.78
CA ALA A 348 17.10 -36.03 -13.60
C ALA A 348 16.33 -37.33 -13.78
N VAL A 349 16.26 -38.17 -12.74
CA VAL A 349 15.45 -39.39 -12.71
C VAL A 349 14.05 -39.06 -12.19
N SER A 350 13.01 -39.72 -12.70
CA SER A 350 11.65 -39.59 -12.17
C SER A 350 11.52 -40.21 -10.76
N PRO A 351 10.61 -39.72 -9.90
CA PRO A 351 10.45 -40.24 -8.53
C PRO A 351 10.09 -41.73 -8.44
N ASP A 352 9.44 -42.27 -9.48
CA ASP A 352 9.10 -43.70 -9.62
C ASP A 352 10.26 -44.56 -10.17
N GLY A 353 11.39 -43.95 -10.52
CA GLY A 353 12.55 -44.62 -11.10
C GLY A 353 12.39 -45.15 -12.53
N ASN A 354 11.24 -44.94 -13.20
CA ASN A 354 10.96 -45.54 -14.50
C ASN A 354 11.53 -44.76 -15.70
N ARG A 355 11.83 -43.47 -15.53
CA ARG A 355 12.32 -42.58 -16.58
C ARG A 355 13.51 -41.72 -16.14
N VAL A 356 14.37 -41.36 -17.09
CA VAL A 356 15.42 -40.34 -16.92
C VAL A 356 15.22 -39.27 -17.98
N TYR A 357 15.16 -38.01 -17.56
CA TYR A 357 15.02 -36.84 -18.42
C TYR A 357 16.37 -36.13 -18.55
N VAL A 358 16.75 -35.83 -19.79
CA VAL A 358 18.07 -35.29 -20.16
C VAL A 358 17.85 -34.01 -20.97
N SER A 359 18.41 -32.88 -20.55
CA SER A 359 18.39 -31.67 -21.37
C SER A 359 19.50 -31.70 -22.42
N ASN A 360 19.15 -31.39 -23.66
CA ASN A 360 20.05 -31.45 -24.82
C ASN A 360 20.36 -30.04 -25.32
N GLU A 361 21.52 -29.51 -24.93
CA GLU A 361 22.09 -28.31 -25.55
C GLU A 361 22.30 -28.52 -27.06
N TYR A 362 22.28 -27.41 -27.81
CA TYR A 362 22.34 -27.30 -29.28
C TYR A 362 21.24 -28.02 -30.07
N GLY A 363 20.84 -29.23 -29.68
CA GLY A 363 19.72 -29.96 -30.24
C GLY A 363 18.34 -29.47 -29.77
N GLN A 364 18.29 -28.51 -28.83
CA GLN A 364 17.10 -27.77 -28.40
C GLN A 364 15.94 -28.67 -27.90
N THR A 365 16.29 -29.80 -27.26
CA THR A 365 15.33 -30.83 -26.86
C THR A 365 15.54 -31.33 -25.42
N VAL A 366 14.57 -32.09 -24.91
CA VAL A 366 14.74 -32.98 -23.75
C VAL A 366 14.46 -34.40 -24.19
N SER A 367 15.36 -35.34 -23.91
CA SER A 367 15.13 -36.76 -24.15
C SER A 367 14.70 -37.48 -22.88
N ALA A 368 13.71 -38.36 -22.99
CA ALA A 368 13.29 -39.27 -21.93
C ALA A 368 13.74 -40.70 -22.25
N ILE A 369 14.52 -41.27 -21.34
CA ILE A 369 15.05 -42.63 -21.37
C ILE A 369 14.17 -43.50 -20.48
N ASN A 370 13.75 -44.68 -20.95
CA ASN A 370 13.15 -45.70 -20.09
C ASN A 370 14.24 -46.47 -19.34
N THR A 371 14.15 -46.58 -18.01
CA THR A 371 15.22 -47.18 -17.19
C THR A 371 15.25 -48.71 -17.26
N ALA A 372 14.13 -49.38 -17.55
CA ALA A 372 14.09 -50.84 -17.71
C ALA A 372 14.80 -51.27 -19.00
N THR A 373 14.61 -50.56 -20.11
CA THR A 373 15.21 -50.88 -21.42
C THR A 373 16.53 -50.14 -21.70
N ASN A 374 16.81 -49.05 -20.96
CA ASN A 374 17.93 -48.13 -21.22
C ASN A 374 17.94 -47.57 -22.67
N ALA A 375 16.74 -47.28 -23.20
CA ALA A 375 16.54 -46.67 -24.51
C ALA A 375 15.83 -45.31 -24.41
N VAL A 376 16.19 -44.36 -25.28
CA VAL A 376 15.40 -43.13 -25.48
C VAL A 376 14.06 -43.53 -26.07
N VAL A 377 12.96 -43.22 -25.37
CA VAL A 377 11.59 -43.54 -25.81
C VAL A 377 10.86 -42.32 -26.39
N GLU A 378 11.20 -41.12 -25.92
CA GLU A 378 10.58 -39.85 -26.30
C GLU A 378 11.62 -38.73 -26.33
N THR A 379 11.46 -37.78 -27.25
CA THR A 379 12.24 -36.53 -27.29
C THR A 379 11.27 -35.37 -27.51
N PHE A 380 11.33 -34.37 -26.63
CA PHE A 380 10.47 -33.19 -26.58
C PHE A 380 11.21 -31.95 -27.07
N ALA A 381 10.53 -31.01 -27.72
CA ALA A 381 11.12 -29.71 -28.05
C ALA A 381 11.18 -28.80 -26.81
N ALA A 382 12.33 -28.18 -26.55
CA ALA A 382 12.60 -27.37 -25.37
C ALA A 382 12.58 -25.85 -25.64
N GLY A 383 11.78 -25.41 -26.61
CA GLY A 383 11.85 -24.04 -27.15
C GLY A 383 13.01 -23.87 -28.13
N SER A 384 13.43 -22.62 -28.38
CA SER A 384 14.52 -22.31 -29.30
C SER A 384 15.81 -21.91 -28.57
N GLY A 385 16.94 -22.02 -29.28
CA GLY A 385 18.25 -21.67 -28.75
C GLY A 385 18.95 -22.83 -28.01
N ASN A 386 20.21 -22.62 -27.67
CA ASN A 386 21.16 -23.73 -27.53
C ASN A 386 21.52 -24.11 -26.09
N GLN A 387 21.11 -23.33 -25.08
CA GLN A 387 21.52 -23.52 -23.68
C GLN A 387 20.35 -24.01 -22.81
N LEU A 388 20.45 -25.25 -22.31
CA LEU A 388 19.46 -25.89 -21.44
C LEU A 388 20.08 -26.36 -20.09
N PRO A 389 20.58 -25.43 -19.25
CA PRO A 389 21.55 -25.72 -18.18
C PRO A 389 21.01 -26.49 -16.95
N ALA A 390 19.70 -26.70 -16.85
CA ALA A 390 19.09 -27.46 -15.75
C ALA A 390 17.75 -28.11 -16.15
N VAL A 391 17.46 -29.26 -15.54
CA VAL A 391 16.19 -29.99 -15.63
C VAL A 391 15.80 -30.53 -14.25
N ALA A 392 14.51 -30.46 -13.91
CA ALA A 392 13.97 -31.02 -12.67
C ALA A 392 12.61 -31.70 -12.92
N VAL A 393 12.35 -32.80 -12.23
CA VAL A 393 11.05 -33.50 -12.25
C VAL A 393 10.24 -33.10 -11.01
N SER A 394 8.92 -32.98 -11.16
CA SER A 394 7.99 -32.79 -10.03
C SER A 394 7.94 -34.04 -9.12
N PRO A 395 7.67 -33.89 -7.80
CA PRO A 395 7.58 -35.03 -6.87
C PRO A 395 6.50 -36.06 -7.22
N ASP A 396 5.46 -35.67 -7.97
CA ASP A 396 4.40 -36.56 -8.45
C ASP A 396 4.70 -37.19 -9.83
N GLY A 397 5.86 -36.88 -10.41
CA GLY A 397 6.33 -37.36 -11.71
C GLY A 397 5.62 -36.76 -12.92
N LYS A 398 4.57 -35.93 -12.77
CA LYS A 398 3.68 -35.53 -13.88
C LYS A 398 4.25 -34.41 -14.78
N ARG A 399 5.22 -33.66 -14.28
CA ARG A 399 5.83 -32.51 -14.97
C ARG A 399 7.34 -32.52 -14.91
N VAL A 400 7.97 -32.03 -15.99
CA VAL A 400 9.41 -31.75 -16.07
C VAL A 400 9.61 -30.27 -16.39
N TYR A 401 10.43 -29.61 -15.59
CA TYR A 401 10.79 -28.20 -15.69
C TYR A 401 12.20 -28.08 -16.25
N VAL A 402 12.38 -27.24 -17.28
CA VAL A 402 13.62 -27.13 -18.03
C VAL A 402 14.00 -25.65 -18.14
N ALA A 403 15.17 -25.28 -17.63
CA ALA A 403 15.71 -23.94 -17.89
C ALA A 403 16.08 -23.83 -19.38
N ASN A 404 15.49 -22.88 -20.12
CA ASN A 404 16.01 -22.44 -21.42
C ASN A 404 16.48 -21.00 -21.29
N TRP A 405 17.80 -20.85 -21.14
CA TRP A 405 18.46 -19.56 -21.00
C TRP A 405 18.27 -18.72 -22.27
N SER A 406 18.56 -19.29 -23.44
CA SER A 406 18.52 -18.58 -24.73
C SER A 406 17.14 -18.01 -25.09
N SER A 407 16.06 -18.68 -24.68
CA SER A 407 14.67 -18.22 -24.86
C SER A 407 14.13 -17.34 -23.70
N ASN A 408 14.88 -17.12 -22.63
CA ASN A 408 14.41 -16.45 -21.40
C ASN A 408 13.11 -17.06 -20.83
N GLN A 409 13.08 -18.38 -20.68
CA GLN A 409 11.90 -19.08 -20.16
C GLN A 409 12.25 -20.41 -19.47
N VAL A 410 11.41 -20.81 -18.51
CA VAL A 410 11.34 -22.22 -18.09
C VAL A 410 10.28 -22.92 -18.93
N VAL A 411 10.69 -23.95 -19.64
CA VAL A 411 9.79 -24.83 -20.40
C VAL A 411 9.22 -25.88 -19.46
N VAL A 412 7.91 -26.13 -19.55
CA VAL A 412 7.21 -27.13 -18.75
C VAL A 412 6.69 -28.22 -19.67
N LEU A 413 7.14 -29.46 -19.45
CA LEU A 413 6.71 -30.63 -20.21
C LEU A 413 5.75 -31.45 -19.36
N ASP A 414 4.65 -31.91 -19.95
CA ASP A 414 3.73 -32.87 -19.33
C ASP A 414 4.19 -34.30 -19.65
N THR A 415 4.34 -35.14 -18.62
CA THR A 415 4.81 -36.53 -18.76
C THR A 415 3.66 -37.52 -18.96
N THR A 416 2.43 -37.14 -18.65
CA THR A 416 1.23 -37.97 -18.82
C THR A 416 0.71 -37.95 -20.25
N GLY A 417 1.18 -36.99 -21.07
CA GLY A 417 0.75 -36.82 -22.45
C GLY A 417 -0.64 -36.19 -22.59
N THR A 418 -1.23 -35.66 -21.52
CA THR A 418 -2.52 -34.95 -21.55
C THR A 418 -2.35 -33.57 -20.96
N SER A 419 -2.48 -32.53 -21.78
CA SER A 419 -2.23 -31.14 -21.38
C SER A 419 -3.40 -30.22 -21.70
N VAL A 420 -3.58 -29.17 -20.90
CA VAL A 420 -4.51 -28.06 -21.18
C VAL A 420 -3.74 -26.77 -21.44
N SER A 421 -4.10 -26.05 -22.50
CA SER A 421 -3.76 -24.64 -22.68
C SER A 421 -4.96 -23.76 -22.32
N LEU A 422 -4.69 -22.57 -21.77
CA LEU A 422 -5.69 -21.56 -21.38
C LEU A 422 -5.30 -20.21 -21.98
N SER A 423 -6.29 -19.39 -22.32
CA SER A 423 -6.11 -17.96 -22.62
C SER A 423 -5.96 -17.14 -21.33
N LEU A 424 -5.48 -15.91 -21.46
CA LEU A 424 -5.79 -14.90 -20.44
C LEU A 424 -7.32 -14.68 -20.38
N PRO A 425 -7.89 -14.34 -19.22
CA PRO A 425 -9.31 -14.02 -19.12
C PRO A 425 -9.66 -12.74 -19.89
N ASN A 426 -10.79 -12.75 -20.59
CA ASN A 426 -11.34 -11.55 -21.22
C ASN A 426 -11.73 -10.52 -20.13
N THR A 427 -11.22 -9.30 -20.19
CA THR A 427 -11.44 -8.28 -19.15
C THR A 427 -12.91 -7.91 -18.95
N SER A 428 -13.69 -7.85 -20.05
CA SER A 428 -15.11 -7.50 -20.03
C SER A 428 -15.97 -8.64 -19.47
N THR A 429 -15.86 -9.85 -20.04
CA THR A 429 -16.75 -10.98 -19.71
C THR A 429 -16.22 -11.90 -18.61
N GLY A 430 -14.90 -11.93 -18.38
CA GLY A 430 -14.21 -12.90 -17.53
C GLY A 430 -13.98 -14.25 -18.20
N ALA A 431 -14.40 -14.43 -19.47
CA ALA A 431 -14.33 -15.71 -20.16
C ALA A 431 -12.89 -16.11 -20.50
N ILE A 432 -12.60 -17.40 -20.38
CA ILE A 432 -11.31 -18.04 -20.67
C ILE A 432 -11.56 -19.08 -21.77
N THR A 433 -10.84 -19.00 -22.89
CA THR A 433 -10.81 -20.10 -23.86
C THR A 433 -9.67 -21.04 -23.53
N GLY A 434 -9.76 -22.30 -23.97
CA GLY A 434 -8.69 -23.26 -23.77
C GLY A 434 -8.76 -24.42 -24.74
N LYS A 435 -7.74 -25.26 -24.72
CA LYS A 435 -7.71 -26.50 -25.52
C LYS A 435 -7.07 -27.64 -24.75
N ILE A 436 -7.80 -28.75 -24.72
CA ILE A 436 -7.34 -30.05 -24.26
C ILE A 436 -6.59 -30.73 -25.40
N THR A 437 -5.35 -31.17 -25.14
CA THR A 437 -4.51 -31.90 -26.07
C THR A 437 -4.15 -33.23 -25.45
N VAL A 438 -4.42 -34.34 -26.15
CA VAL A 438 -4.26 -35.71 -25.66
C VAL A 438 -3.36 -36.47 -26.63
N ARG A 439 -2.29 -37.07 -26.12
CA ARG A 439 -1.43 -37.96 -26.89
C ARG A 439 -2.17 -39.28 -27.10
N ASN A 440 -2.60 -39.51 -28.33
CA ASN A 440 -3.39 -40.68 -28.69
C ASN A 440 -2.61 -41.62 -29.62
N PRO A 441 -1.75 -42.53 -29.09
CA PRO A 441 -0.73 -43.22 -29.87
C PRO A 441 -1.26 -44.21 -30.92
N ASN A 442 -2.55 -44.58 -30.87
CA ASN A 442 -3.20 -45.44 -31.85
C ASN A 442 -4.05 -44.67 -32.91
N ASN A 443 -4.06 -43.33 -32.87
CA ASN A 443 -4.89 -42.46 -33.70
C ASN A 443 -6.41 -42.77 -33.68
N ALA A 444 -6.94 -43.40 -32.64
CA ALA A 444 -8.37 -43.60 -32.45
C ALA A 444 -9.16 -42.28 -32.49
N LYS A 445 -10.45 -42.32 -32.82
CA LYS A 445 -11.27 -41.09 -32.84
C LYS A 445 -11.61 -40.69 -31.40
N LEU A 446 -11.08 -39.55 -30.95
CA LEU A 446 -11.39 -38.98 -29.64
C LEU A 446 -12.77 -38.30 -29.62
N THR A 447 -13.46 -38.44 -28.48
CA THR A 447 -14.64 -37.65 -28.12
C THR A 447 -14.41 -36.98 -26.77
N PHE A 448 -14.73 -35.69 -26.68
CA PHE A 448 -14.57 -34.88 -25.46
C PHE A 448 -15.94 -34.56 -24.84
N THR A 449 -16.06 -34.74 -23.53
CA THR A 449 -17.21 -34.30 -22.71
C THR A 449 -16.70 -33.55 -21.47
N VAL A 450 -17.57 -32.79 -20.80
CA VAL A 450 -17.16 -31.93 -19.69
C VAL A 450 -18.27 -31.81 -18.64
N THR A 451 -17.91 -31.83 -17.36
CA THR A 451 -18.83 -31.47 -16.27
C THR A 451 -19.07 -29.95 -16.29
N GLN A 452 -20.22 -29.48 -15.81
CA GLN A 452 -20.36 -28.06 -15.51
C GLN A 452 -19.69 -27.76 -14.15
N PRO A 453 -18.96 -26.65 -14.04
CA PRO A 453 -18.34 -26.23 -12.79
C PRO A 453 -19.34 -25.44 -11.91
N ALA A 454 -18.92 -24.96 -10.74
CA ALA A 454 -19.83 -24.37 -9.76
C ALA A 454 -20.10 -22.87 -9.99
N HIS A 455 -19.08 -22.14 -10.45
CA HIS A 455 -19.08 -20.67 -10.50
C HIS A 455 -19.31 -20.09 -11.91
N GLY A 456 -19.34 -20.94 -12.94
CA GLY A 456 -19.56 -20.55 -14.33
C GLY A 456 -20.12 -21.67 -15.22
N LYS A 457 -19.94 -21.52 -16.53
CA LYS A 457 -20.42 -22.46 -17.55
C LYS A 457 -19.28 -22.81 -18.51
N VAL A 458 -19.18 -24.09 -18.90
CA VAL A 458 -18.22 -24.57 -19.90
C VAL A 458 -18.94 -25.11 -21.13
N THR A 459 -18.54 -24.65 -22.31
CA THR A 459 -18.87 -25.29 -23.59
C THR A 459 -17.60 -25.92 -24.17
N ILE A 460 -17.65 -27.19 -24.56
CA ILE A 460 -16.53 -27.92 -25.18
C ILE A 460 -16.89 -28.41 -26.58
N ASN A 461 -15.96 -28.27 -27.51
CA ASN A 461 -16.02 -28.89 -28.83
C ASN A 461 -15.67 -30.38 -28.68
N LYS A 462 -16.68 -31.24 -28.91
CA LYS A 462 -16.61 -32.69 -28.71
C LYS A 462 -15.56 -33.41 -29.56
N THR A 463 -14.96 -32.80 -30.59
CA THR A 463 -13.95 -33.45 -31.45
C THR A 463 -12.57 -32.80 -31.40
N THR A 464 -12.46 -31.52 -31.02
CA THR A 464 -11.17 -30.79 -31.03
C THR A 464 -10.57 -30.53 -29.65
N GLY A 465 -11.33 -30.80 -28.57
CA GLY A 465 -10.91 -30.51 -27.20
C GLY A 465 -10.86 -29.02 -26.86
N ALA A 466 -11.21 -28.13 -27.80
CA ALA A 466 -11.29 -26.69 -27.55
C ALA A 466 -12.53 -26.33 -26.73
N PHE A 467 -12.41 -25.47 -25.73
CA PHE A 467 -13.51 -25.06 -24.86
C PHE A 467 -13.50 -23.56 -24.56
N THR A 468 -14.65 -23.08 -24.08
CA THR A 468 -14.80 -21.76 -23.46
C THR A 468 -15.43 -21.93 -22.08
N TYR A 469 -14.73 -21.45 -21.06
CA TYR A 469 -15.29 -21.18 -19.74
C TYR A 469 -15.79 -19.73 -19.68
N THR A 470 -17.00 -19.52 -19.17
CA THR A 470 -17.53 -18.19 -18.85
C THR A 470 -17.97 -18.18 -17.38
N PRO A 471 -17.32 -17.40 -16.50
CA PRO A 471 -17.76 -17.25 -15.11
C PRO A 471 -19.12 -16.53 -15.05
N SER A 472 -19.93 -16.85 -14.05
CA SER A 472 -21.19 -16.15 -13.80
C SER A 472 -20.94 -14.75 -13.24
N PRO A 473 -21.87 -13.78 -13.44
CA PRO A 473 -21.76 -12.46 -12.82
C PRO A 473 -21.65 -12.54 -11.29
N VAL A 474 -22.46 -13.41 -10.67
CA VAL A 474 -22.48 -13.66 -9.21
C VAL A 474 -21.13 -14.14 -8.72
N ALA A 475 -20.47 -15.07 -9.42
CA ALA A 475 -19.13 -15.52 -9.06
C ALA A 475 -18.07 -14.44 -9.21
N ARG A 476 -18.11 -13.64 -10.28
CA ARG A 476 -17.16 -12.51 -10.46
C ARG A 476 -17.31 -11.46 -9.35
N HIS A 477 -18.53 -11.27 -8.85
CA HIS A 477 -18.83 -10.43 -7.70
C HIS A 477 -18.34 -11.06 -6.39
N ALA A 478 -18.66 -12.32 -6.10
CA ALA A 478 -18.11 -13.03 -4.94
C ALA A 478 -16.56 -12.99 -4.90
N ALA A 479 -15.90 -13.19 -6.05
CA ALA A 479 -14.44 -13.12 -6.19
C ALA A 479 -13.82 -11.74 -5.93
N SER A 480 -14.61 -10.64 -5.96
CA SER A 480 -14.15 -9.28 -5.70
C SER A 480 -14.27 -8.85 -4.23
N ALA A 481 -14.90 -9.66 -3.36
CA ALA A 481 -14.99 -9.34 -1.94
C ALA A 481 -13.60 -9.21 -1.30
N ASN A 482 -13.42 -8.26 -0.37
CA ASN A 482 -12.15 -8.11 0.33
C ASN A 482 -11.76 -9.36 1.16
N THR A 483 -12.75 -10.20 1.51
CA THR A 483 -12.59 -11.48 2.22
C THR A 483 -12.57 -12.70 1.30
N ALA A 484 -12.67 -12.53 -0.03
CA ALA A 484 -12.82 -13.65 -0.98
C ALA A 484 -11.66 -14.66 -0.90
N THR A 485 -12.00 -15.93 -0.73
CA THR A 485 -11.09 -17.06 -0.58
C THR A 485 -10.53 -17.53 -1.92
N LEU A 486 -9.65 -18.55 -1.90
CA LEU A 486 -9.20 -19.22 -3.12
C LEU A 486 -10.35 -19.96 -3.84
N ALA A 487 -11.37 -20.43 -3.11
CA ALA A 487 -12.53 -21.08 -3.70
C ALA A 487 -13.40 -20.09 -4.48
N ASP A 488 -13.62 -18.88 -3.95
CA ASP A 488 -14.38 -17.83 -4.66
C ASP A 488 -13.65 -17.34 -5.92
N LYS A 489 -12.31 -17.34 -5.87
CA LYS A 489 -11.42 -16.85 -6.94
C LYS A 489 -11.08 -17.93 -7.99
N THR A 490 -11.56 -19.15 -7.84
CA THR A 490 -11.34 -20.24 -8.79
C THR A 490 -12.62 -21.01 -9.09
N ASP A 491 -12.58 -21.82 -10.14
CA ASP A 491 -13.65 -22.74 -10.50
C ASP A 491 -13.04 -23.98 -11.16
N THR A 492 -13.66 -25.15 -11.04
CA THR A 492 -13.08 -26.41 -11.54
C THR A 492 -14.12 -27.31 -12.19
N PHE A 493 -13.79 -27.84 -13.36
CA PHE A 493 -14.55 -28.85 -14.09
C PHE A 493 -13.65 -30.03 -14.44
N THR A 494 -14.24 -31.18 -14.74
CA THR A 494 -13.52 -32.34 -15.30
C THR A 494 -13.86 -32.48 -16.77
N VAL A 495 -12.84 -32.60 -17.61
CA VAL A 495 -12.98 -33.06 -19.00
C VAL A 495 -12.77 -34.56 -19.03
N THR A 496 -13.70 -35.28 -19.64
CA THR A 496 -13.55 -36.70 -19.97
C THR A 496 -13.25 -36.86 -21.45
N MET A 497 -12.25 -37.69 -21.75
CA MET A 497 -11.74 -37.97 -23.08
C MET A 497 -11.93 -39.46 -23.35
N THR A 498 -12.71 -39.78 -24.38
CA THR A 498 -13.09 -41.17 -24.72
C THR A 498 -12.56 -41.53 -26.10
N THR A 499 -11.88 -42.67 -26.23
CA THR A 499 -11.46 -43.21 -27.54
C THR A 499 -12.63 -43.91 -28.24
N SER A 500 -12.53 -44.10 -29.56
CA SER A 500 -13.47 -44.94 -30.31
C SER A 500 -13.36 -46.45 -29.99
N LEU A 501 -12.47 -46.85 -29.09
CA LEU A 501 -12.34 -48.22 -28.58
C LEU A 501 -12.99 -48.37 -27.18
N GLY A 502 -13.41 -47.28 -26.55
CA GLY A 502 -14.06 -47.26 -25.24
C GLY A 502 -13.16 -46.84 -24.08
N ASP A 503 -11.84 -46.68 -24.30
CA ASP A 503 -10.91 -46.20 -23.26
C ASP A 503 -11.30 -44.79 -22.80
N THR A 504 -11.16 -44.51 -21.51
CA THR A 504 -11.44 -43.17 -20.94
C THR A 504 -10.29 -42.64 -20.11
N VAL A 505 -10.04 -41.34 -20.26
CA VAL A 505 -9.13 -40.55 -19.42
C VAL A 505 -9.92 -39.35 -18.90
N THR A 506 -9.68 -38.94 -17.67
CA THR A 506 -10.27 -37.73 -17.06
C THR A 506 -9.18 -36.76 -16.65
N MET A 507 -9.40 -35.46 -16.90
CA MET A 507 -8.50 -34.40 -16.45
C MET A 507 -9.31 -33.29 -15.78
N PRO A 508 -9.03 -32.95 -14.51
CA PRO A 508 -9.56 -31.75 -13.88
C PRO A 508 -8.89 -30.52 -14.49
N VAL A 509 -9.69 -29.48 -14.73
CA VAL A 509 -9.24 -28.19 -15.25
C VAL A 509 -9.76 -27.11 -14.30
N THR A 510 -8.82 -26.48 -13.59
CA THR A 510 -9.09 -25.33 -12.72
C THR A 510 -8.84 -24.04 -13.50
N VAL A 511 -9.74 -23.07 -13.35
CA VAL A 511 -9.70 -21.76 -14.00
C VAL A 511 -9.88 -20.65 -12.96
N THR A 512 -9.35 -19.46 -13.25
CA THR A 512 -9.47 -18.29 -12.37
C THR A 512 -10.77 -17.55 -12.62
N VAL A 513 -11.57 -17.31 -11.57
CA VAL A 513 -12.72 -16.40 -11.64
C VAL A 513 -12.18 -14.97 -11.57
N THR A 514 -12.15 -14.27 -12.69
CA THR A 514 -11.67 -12.88 -12.73
C THR A 514 -12.66 -11.97 -12.00
N PRO A 515 -12.24 -11.26 -10.94
CA PRO A 515 -13.15 -10.39 -10.18
C PRO A 515 -13.87 -9.35 -11.05
N LYS A 516 -15.01 -8.89 -10.57
CA LYS A 516 -15.68 -7.65 -11.00
C LYS A 516 -16.45 -7.07 -9.83
N ASN A 517 -16.43 -5.74 -9.72
CA ASN A 517 -17.25 -4.97 -8.80
C ASN A 517 -17.69 -3.69 -9.53
N SER A 518 -18.87 -3.18 -9.21
CA SER A 518 -19.49 -1.99 -9.79
C SER A 518 -19.63 -0.91 -8.71
N ALA A 519 -18.53 -0.20 -8.45
CA ALA A 519 -18.40 0.76 -7.34
C ALA A 519 -19.61 1.74 -7.19
N PRO A 520 -19.91 2.21 -5.97
CA PRO A 520 -21.21 2.80 -5.67
C PRO A 520 -21.45 4.08 -6.47
N SER A 521 -22.70 4.30 -6.88
CA SER A 521 -23.05 5.32 -7.86
C SER A 521 -24.21 6.21 -7.40
N GLY A 522 -24.50 7.29 -8.13
CA GLY A 522 -25.64 8.16 -7.86
C GLY A 522 -25.59 8.92 -6.52
N ALA A 523 -24.40 8.99 -5.88
CA ALA A 523 -24.21 9.57 -4.55
C ALA A 523 -24.70 11.03 -4.47
N LYS A 524 -25.62 11.29 -3.53
CA LYS A 524 -26.24 12.59 -3.30
C LYS A 524 -26.38 12.84 -1.80
N ALA A 525 -26.11 14.06 -1.37
CA ALA A 525 -26.38 14.53 -0.03
C ALA A 525 -27.65 15.39 -0.01
N LYS A 526 -28.51 15.17 0.99
CA LYS A 526 -29.65 16.02 1.32
C LYS A 526 -29.41 16.62 2.71
N LEU A 527 -29.56 17.94 2.81
CA LEU A 527 -29.50 18.67 4.08
C LEU A 527 -30.92 18.81 4.66
N GLY A 528 -31.04 18.67 5.98
CA GLY A 528 -32.21 19.11 6.74
C GLY A 528 -32.20 20.61 7.01
N THR A 529 -33.24 21.08 7.69
CA THR A 529 -33.27 22.44 8.26
C THR A 529 -32.33 22.51 9.47
N PRO A 530 -31.52 23.57 9.63
CA PRO A 530 -30.75 23.77 10.86
C PRO A 530 -31.66 23.97 12.07
N ASP A 531 -31.34 23.31 13.17
CA ASP A 531 -31.94 23.61 14.48
C ASP A 531 -31.58 25.05 14.90
N SER A 532 -32.54 25.79 15.44
CA SER A 532 -32.36 27.22 15.75
C SER A 532 -31.44 27.46 16.95
N ILE A 533 -31.48 26.56 17.94
CA ILE A 533 -30.76 26.70 19.21
C ILE A 533 -29.30 26.28 19.05
N THR A 534 -29.05 25.11 18.45
CA THR A 534 -27.72 24.49 18.30
C THR A 534 -27.05 24.76 16.96
N GLY A 535 -27.83 25.08 15.91
CA GLY A 535 -27.33 25.14 14.54
C GLY A 535 -27.09 23.77 13.89
N ALA A 536 -27.46 22.67 14.57
CA ALA A 536 -27.23 21.31 14.07
C ALA A 536 -28.10 20.99 12.85
N ILE A 537 -27.54 20.22 11.90
CA ILE A 537 -28.15 19.86 10.62
C ILE A 537 -28.05 18.34 10.45
N THR A 538 -29.19 17.68 10.25
CA THR A 538 -29.22 16.30 9.76
C THR A 538 -28.79 16.28 8.29
N VAL A 539 -27.79 15.47 7.97
CA VAL A 539 -27.29 15.22 6.61
C VAL A 539 -27.58 13.77 6.25
N THR A 540 -28.37 13.56 5.20
CA THR A 540 -28.67 12.22 4.68
C THR A 540 -27.98 12.05 3.33
N VAL A 541 -27.04 11.11 3.26
CA VAL A 541 -26.36 10.70 2.03
C VAL A 541 -26.97 9.40 1.52
N THR A 542 -27.39 9.41 0.26
CA THR A 542 -27.90 8.23 -0.45
C THR A 542 -27.01 7.94 -1.66
N ALA A 543 -26.63 6.68 -1.84
CA ALA A 543 -25.99 6.16 -3.04
C ALA A 543 -26.65 4.82 -3.41
N SER A 544 -26.46 4.37 -4.65
CA SER A 544 -27.00 3.11 -5.17
C SER A 544 -25.87 2.27 -5.75
N ASP A 545 -25.81 1.02 -5.32
CA ASP A 545 -24.89 0.02 -5.86
C ASP A 545 -25.56 -0.80 -6.97
N ALA A 546 -24.81 -1.16 -8.02
CA ALA A 546 -25.34 -1.90 -9.16
C ALA A 546 -25.33 -3.43 -8.94
N ASP A 547 -24.33 -3.93 -8.20
CA ASP A 547 -24.26 -5.34 -7.77
C ASP A 547 -25.05 -5.56 -6.45
N LYS A 548 -25.52 -4.46 -5.83
CA LYS A 548 -26.37 -4.33 -4.63
C LYS A 548 -25.64 -4.54 -3.30
N ASP A 549 -24.36 -4.17 -3.26
CA ASP A 549 -23.55 -4.33 -2.05
C ASP A 549 -24.01 -3.49 -0.85
N THR A 550 -23.64 -3.97 0.34
CA THR A 550 -23.84 -3.24 1.59
C THR A 550 -22.91 -2.05 1.63
N LEU A 551 -23.49 -0.85 1.64
CA LEU A 551 -22.75 0.41 1.62
C LEU A 551 -22.36 0.87 3.03
N THR A 552 -21.06 1.06 3.23
CA THR A 552 -20.48 1.71 4.41
C THR A 552 -20.21 3.18 4.10
N PHE A 553 -20.28 4.04 5.13
CA PHE A 553 -20.14 5.48 4.98
C PHE A 553 -19.17 6.01 6.03
N SER A 554 -18.23 6.88 5.62
CA SER A 554 -17.24 7.52 6.48
C SER A 554 -17.08 8.99 6.08
N THR A 555 -16.62 9.84 7.00
CA THR A 555 -16.56 11.30 6.79
C THR A 555 -15.17 11.85 7.07
N SER A 556 -14.73 12.84 6.30
CA SER A 556 -13.63 13.71 6.75
C SER A 556 -14.09 14.56 7.95
N THR A 557 -13.15 14.98 8.79
CA THR A 557 -13.42 15.98 9.84
C THR A 557 -13.80 17.31 9.18
N PRO A 558 -14.91 17.96 9.58
CA PRO A 558 -15.26 19.31 9.14
C PRO A 558 -14.44 20.35 9.92
N ALA A 559 -14.30 21.58 9.40
CA ALA A 559 -13.35 22.56 9.96
C ALA A 559 -13.92 23.44 11.08
N ARG A 560 -15.26 23.50 11.22
CA ARG A 560 -16.00 24.42 12.10
C ARG A 560 -17.09 23.74 12.91
N GLY A 561 -17.02 22.42 13.06
CA GLY A 561 -18.02 21.64 13.77
C GLY A 561 -17.57 20.22 14.07
N SER A 562 -18.54 19.41 14.48
CA SER A 562 -18.41 17.97 14.68
C SER A 562 -19.42 17.21 13.82
N LEU A 563 -19.08 15.97 13.46
CA LEU A 563 -20.01 15.02 12.85
C LEU A 563 -20.23 13.85 13.79
N VAL A 564 -21.50 13.49 14.00
CA VAL A 564 -21.92 12.28 14.70
C VAL A 564 -22.73 11.42 13.71
N ALA A 565 -22.47 10.12 13.67
CA ALA A 565 -23.29 9.20 12.87
C ALA A 565 -24.68 9.02 13.50
N GLY A 566 -25.73 9.03 12.67
CA GLY A 566 -27.10 8.77 13.13
C GLY A 566 -27.48 7.28 13.02
N ASP A 567 -28.68 6.94 13.50
CA ASP A 567 -29.20 5.57 13.64
C ASP A 567 -29.32 4.75 12.33
N LYS A 568 -29.00 5.34 11.17
CA LYS A 568 -29.16 4.75 9.84
C LYS A 568 -27.93 5.03 8.97
N PRO A 569 -27.40 4.03 8.24
CA PRO A 569 -26.29 4.22 7.30
C PRO A 569 -26.50 5.43 6.38
N GLY A 570 -25.44 6.21 6.19
CA GLY A 570 -25.48 7.44 5.39
C GLY A 570 -26.13 8.65 6.08
N THR A 571 -26.67 8.50 7.31
CA THR A 571 -27.21 9.63 8.08
C THR A 571 -26.19 10.14 9.09
N PHE A 572 -26.03 11.46 9.15
CA PHE A 572 -25.12 12.15 10.07
C PHE A 572 -25.80 13.38 10.67
N THR A 573 -25.36 13.80 11.84
CA THR A 573 -25.68 15.12 12.41
C THR A 573 -24.41 15.96 12.39
N TYR A 574 -24.39 16.99 11.55
CA TYR A 574 -23.38 18.04 11.62
C TYR A 574 -23.80 19.04 12.70
N THR A 575 -22.94 19.29 13.68
CA THR A 575 -23.16 20.34 14.69
C THR A 575 -22.00 21.33 14.61
N PRO A 576 -22.22 22.59 14.17
CA PRO A 576 -21.19 23.62 14.20
C PRO A 576 -20.79 23.95 15.64
N THR A 577 -19.54 24.37 15.87
CA THR A 577 -19.11 24.88 17.17
C THR A 577 -19.80 26.20 17.49
N GLU A 578 -19.93 26.56 18.77
CA GLU A 578 -20.53 27.85 19.15
C GLU A 578 -19.75 29.01 18.54
N GLN A 579 -18.40 29.04 18.69
CA GLN A 579 -17.53 30.03 18.06
C GLN A 579 -17.77 30.18 16.55
N ALA A 580 -17.85 29.08 15.79
CA ALA A 580 -18.08 29.18 14.35
C ALA A 580 -19.43 29.83 14.00
N ARG A 581 -20.46 29.69 14.84
CA ARG A 581 -21.75 30.36 14.66
C ARG A 581 -21.71 31.84 15.04
N LEU A 582 -20.78 32.23 15.91
CA LEU A 582 -20.52 33.61 16.28
C LEU A 582 -19.74 34.29 15.15
N ASP A 583 -18.66 33.67 14.69
CA ASP A 583 -17.89 34.08 13.50
C ASP A 583 -18.79 34.20 12.26
N ALA A 584 -19.68 33.22 12.01
CA ALA A 584 -20.61 33.26 10.89
C ALA A 584 -21.68 34.35 11.03
N GLY A 585 -21.93 34.86 12.23
CA GLY A 585 -22.75 36.04 12.47
C GLY A 585 -22.09 37.33 11.98
N ALA A 586 -20.75 37.42 12.08
CA ALA A 586 -20.00 38.65 11.94
C ALA A 586 -20.38 39.48 10.69
N SER A 587 -20.50 40.79 10.89
CA SER A 587 -20.92 41.75 9.87
C SER A 587 -19.98 41.74 8.64
N THR A 588 -18.70 41.48 8.90
CA THR A 588 -17.60 41.34 7.92
C THR A 588 -17.39 39.91 7.40
N ALA A 589 -17.98 38.88 8.03
CA ALA A 589 -17.61 37.49 7.75
C ALA A 589 -17.86 37.07 6.30
N SER A 590 -16.85 36.46 5.70
CA SER A 590 -16.86 36.01 4.31
C SER A 590 -17.72 34.76 4.10
N ALA A 591 -17.99 34.42 2.84
CA ALA A 591 -18.65 33.17 2.48
C ALA A 591 -17.91 31.92 2.99
N ALA A 592 -16.59 32.00 3.20
CA ALA A 592 -15.77 30.91 3.73
C ALA A 592 -15.88 30.74 5.25
N ILE A 593 -16.32 31.76 5.99
CA ILE A 593 -16.66 31.67 7.44
C ILE A 593 -18.10 31.20 7.62
N LYS A 594 -19.02 31.71 6.79
CA LYS A 594 -20.46 31.37 6.77
C LYS A 594 -20.78 29.97 6.23
N ALA A 595 -19.76 29.15 5.98
CA ALA A 595 -19.87 27.78 5.49
C ALA A 595 -18.79 26.87 6.10
N ASP A 596 -19.07 25.57 6.07
CA ASP A 596 -18.11 24.51 6.36
C ASP A 596 -18.32 23.37 5.35
N SER A 597 -17.35 22.47 5.21
CA SER A 597 -17.46 21.35 4.29
C SER A 597 -16.73 20.10 4.76
N PHE A 598 -17.27 18.96 4.35
CA PHE A 598 -16.68 17.64 4.57
C PHE A 598 -17.01 16.73 3.40
N THR A 599 -16.20 15.70 3.20
CA THR A 599 -16.46 14.66 2.20
C THR A 599 -17.01 13.43 2.88
N VAL A 600 -18.15 12.93 2.39
CA VAL A 600 -18.65 11.59 2.76
C VAL A 600 -18.16 10.60 1.73
N THR A 601 -17.30 9.68 2.16
CA THR A 601 -16.84 8.54 1.36
C THR A 601 -17.78 7.36 1.58
N ILE A 602 -18.39 6.89 0.49
CA ILE A 602 -19.20 5.68 0.47
C ILE A 602 -18.33 4.55 -0.09
N ARG A 603 -18.31 3.40 0.59
CA ARG A 603 -17.49 2.23 0.25
C ARG A 603 -18.33 0.95 0.31
N ASP A 604 -18.23 0.12 -0.73
CA ASP A 604 -18.81 -1.23 -0.74
C ASP A 604 -17.89 -2.26 -0.04
N ALA A 605 -18.40 -3.47 0.19
CA ALA A 605 -17.63 -4.57 0.80
C ALA A 605 -16.58 -5.21 -0.14
N HIS A 606 -16.51 -4.76 -1.40
CA HIS A 606 -15.73 -5.28 -2.53
C HIS A 606 -14.66 -4.27 -3.00
N GLY A 607 -14.38 -3.25 -2.17
CA GLY A 607 -13.27 -2.29 -2.32
C GLY A 607 -13.56 -1.07 -3.21
N GLY A 608 -14.73 -1.00 -3.85
CA GLY A 608 -15.15 0.15 -4.64
C GLY A 608 -15.57 1.31 -3.74
N THR A 609 -15.35 2.54 -4.24
CA THR A 609 -15.58 3.77 -3.47
C THR A 609 -16.10 4.89 -4.34
N THR A 610 -16.97 5.72 -3.78
CA THR A 610 -17.35 7.02 -4.33
C THR A 610 -17.42 8.07 -3.22
N THR A 611 -17.41 9.34 -3.59
CA THR A 611 -17.34 10.46 -2.63
C THR A 611 -18.37 11.52 -2.98
N VAL A 612 -19.14 11.99 -2.00
CA VAL A 612 -19.95 13.21 -2.13
C VAL A 612 -19.35 14.32 -1.26
N PRO A 613 -18.96 15.47 -1.83
CA PRO A 613 -18.64 16.65 -1.04
C PRO A 613 -19.94 17.25 -0.49
N VAL A 614 -19.97 17.52 0.81
CA VAL A 614 -21.09 18.14 1.51
C VAL A 614 -20.65 19.52 1.98
N ALA A 615 -21.25 20.56 1.42
CA ALA A 615 -21.14 21.92 1.92
C ALA A 615 -22.33 22.21 2.83
N VAL A 616 -22.07 22.60 4.08
CA VAL A 616 -23.08 22.98 5.06
C VAL A 616 -22.98 24.48 5.34
N LYS A 617 -24.13 25.16 5.50
CA LYS A 617 -24.14 26.56 5.92
C LYS A 617 -24.01 26.61 7.44
N VAL A 618 -22.95 27.27 7.93
CA VAL A 618 -22.85 27.58 9.36
C VAL A 618 -23.92 28.63 9.65
N THR A 619 -24.95 28.22 10.40
CA THR A 619 -26.09 29.08 10.71
C THR A 619 -25.75 29.90 11.96
N PRO A 620 -25.72 31.24 11.86
CA PRO A 620 -25.32 32.09 12.98
C PRO A 620 -26.09 31.83 14.27
N ILE A 621 -25.53 32.22 15.42
CA ILE A 621 -26.28 32.12 16.66
C ILE A 621 -27.51 33.03 16.59
N THR A 622 -28.67 32.46 16.88
CA THR A 622 -29.92 33.21 17.00
C THR A 622 -30.28 33.21 18.47
N LEU A 623 -29.99 34.32 19.15
CA LEU A 623 -30.30 34.46 20.57
C LEU A 623 -31.82 34.52 20.73
N THR A 624 -32.37 33.43 21.25
CA THR A 624 -33.72 33.44 21.81
C THR A 624 -33.59 34.09 23.20
N PRO A 625 -34.17 35.29 23.41
CA PRO A 625 -33.80 36.17 24.52
C PRO A 625 -34.50 35.75 25.80
N THR A 626 -33.93 34.74 26.46
CA THR A 626 -33.95 34.68 27.92
C THR A 626 -32.86 35.61 28.43
N ALA A 627 -33.07 36.25 29.59
CA ALA A 627 -32.01 36.99 30.29
C ALA A 627 -30.78 36.09 30.48
N SER A 628 -31.02 34.83 30.85
CA SER A 628 -29.98 33.81 31.00
C SER A 628 -29.12 33.58 29.75
N ASN A 629 -29.64 33.86 28.55
CA ASN A 629 -28.90 33.74 27.28
C ASN A 629 -28.11 35.00 26.92
N LEU A 630 -28.58 36.18 27.34
CA LEU A 630 -27.90 37.46 27.08
C LEU A 630 -26.69 37.65 28.01
N PHE A 631 -26.71 37.04 29.19
CA PHE A 631 -25.69 37.22 30.24
C PHE A 631 -24.77 36.00 30.42
N ARG A 632 -24.69 35.08 29.44
CA ARG A 632 -23.90 33.83 29.60
C ARG A 632 -22.41 34.06 29.88
N ASN A 633 -21.85 35.16 29.35
CA ASN A 633 -20.43 35.48 29.47
C ASN A 633 -20.14 36.42 30.66
N MET A 634 -21.15 36.79 31.46
CA MET A 634 -20.99 37.64 32.65
C MET A 634 -20.56 36.78 33.86
N HIS A 635 -19.28 36.41 33.89
CA HIS A 635 -18.71 35.61 34.98
C HIS A 635 -18.02 36.45 36.06
N ASP A 636 -17.44 37.59 35.70
CA ASP A 636 -16.58 38.39 36.56
C ASP A 636 -17.20 39.75 36.94
N SER A 637 -16.80 40.29 38.10
CA SER A 637 -16.99 41.70 38.46
C SER A 637 -16.15 42.60 37.57
N ASN A 638 -16.48 43.89 37.51
CA ASN A 638 -15.68 44.93 36.88
C ASN A 638 -15.44 44.75 35.37
N VAL A 639 -16.40 44.20 34.65
CA VAL A 639 -16.32 44.08 33.19
C VAL A 639 -17.28 45.07 32.53
N ILE A 640 -16.86 45.69 31.43
CA ILE A 640 -17.76 46.25 30.42
C ILE A 640 -17.52 45.55 29.09
N GLY A 641 -18.60 45.16 28.41
CA GLY A 641 -18.57 44.49 27.11
C GLY A 641 -19.74 44.90 26.24
N ALA A 642 -19.64 44.58 24.94
CA ALA A 642 -20.69 44.85 23.97
C ALA A 642 -20.90 43.68 23.01
N GLN A 643 -22.11 43.60 22.43
CA GLN A 643 -22.47 42.70 21.32
C GLN A 643 -23.29 43.47 20.30
N LEU A 644 -23.05 43.24 19.00
CA LEU A 644 -23.91 43.76 17.94
C LEU A 644 -24.97 42.71 17.60
N VAL A 645 -26.26 43.08 17.61
CA VAL A 645 -27.38 42.17 17.35
C VAL A 645 -28.27 42.72 16.23
N LEU A 646 -28.56 41.92 15.22
CA LEU A 646 -29.61 42.21 14.24
C LEU A 646 -30.96 41.78 14.83
N GLY A 647 -31.84 42.75 15.10
CA GLY A 647 -33.17 42.50 15.62
C GLY A 647 -34.05 41.66 14.69
N SER A 648 -35.16 41.16 15.24
CA SER A 648 -36.10 40.25 14.56
C SER A 648 -36.67 40.77 13.22
N ASP A 649 -36.62 42.08 12.98
CA ASP A 649 -37.02 42.74 11.73
C ASP A 649 -35.99 42.60 10.58
N LYS A 650 -34.79 42.08 10.90
CA LYS A 650 -33.61 41.96 10.02
C LYS A 650 -33.10 43.29 9.46
N LYS A 651 -33.34 44.40 10.17
CA LYS A 651 -32.94 45.76 9.77
C LYS A 651 -32.34 46.57 10.92
N THR A 652 -32.89 46.44 12.13
CA THR A 652 -32.43 47.15 13.32
C THR A 652 -31.12 46.53 13.80
N LYS A 653 -30.00 47.24 13.65
CA LYS A 653 -28.74 46.93 14.33
C LYS A 653 -28.80 47.49 15.75
N ARG A 654 -28.85 46.65 16.77
CA ARG A 654 -28.75 47.08 18.17
C ARG A 654 -27.37 46.76 18.73
N MET A 655 -26.70 47.74 19.30
CA MET A 655 -25.56 47.49 20.19
C MET A 655 -26.08 47.24 21.60
N VAL A 656 -25.82 46.07 22.15
CA VAL A 656 -26.16 45.71 23.53
C VAL A 656 -24.88 45.84 24.34
N VAL A 657 -24.81 46.86 25.20
CA VAL A 657 -23.73 47.06 26.17
C VAL A 657 -24.15 46.46 27.49
N TYR A 658 -23.23 45.76 28.16
CA TYR A 658 -23.44 45.19 29.49
C TYR A 658 -22.25 45.48 30.41
N THR A 659 -22.52 45.71 31.70
CA THR A 659 -21.47 45.93 32.70
C THR A 659 -21.80 45.36 34.08
N SER A 660 -20.77 44.89 34.78
CA SER A 660 -20.80 44.44 36.18
C SER A 660 -19.93 45.34 37.07
N GLY A 661 -20.42 45.65 38.27
CA GLY A 661 -19.58 45.91 39.45
C GLY A 661 -18.74 47.20 39.54
N ILE A 662 -18.58 47.98 38.46
CA ILE A 662 -17.67 49.15 38.41
C ILE A 662 -17.76 49.99 39.69
N ASN A 663 -16.65 50.03 40.43
CA ASN A 663 -16.55 50.71 41.72
C ASN A 663 -16.56 52.22 41.54
N LEU A 664 -17.53 52.88 42.16
CA LEU A 664 -17.53 54.33 42.38
C LEU A 664 -16.39 54.70 43.33
N ASP A 665 -15.79 55.88 43.17
CA ASP A 665 -14.75 56.33 44.08
C ASP A 665 -15.30 56.69 45.47
N ALA A 666 -14.42 56.84 46.47
CA ALA A 666 -14.83 57.09 47.84
C ALA A 666 -15.51 58.46 48.07
N ALA A 667 -15.28 59.44 47.18
CA ALA A 667 -15.92 60.75 47.18
C ALA A 667 -17.26 60.72 46.42
N GLU A 668 -17.37 59.98 45.32
CA GLU A 668 -18.64 59.68 44.64
C GLU A 668 -19.60 58.93 45.55
N LEU A 669 -19.09 57.94 46.30
CA LEU A 669 -19.85 57.19 47.31
C LEU A 669 -20.28 58.10 48.47
N ALA A 670 -19.43 59.04 48.90
CA ALA A 670 -19.81 60.05 49.91
C ALA A 670 -20.87 61.04 49.39
N ALA A 671 -20.81 61.42 48.11
CA ALA A 671 -21.82 62.25 47.46
C ALA A 671 -23.17 61.52 47.34
N ALA A 672 -23.16 60.23 46.98
CA ALA A 672 -24.36 59.38 46.91
C ALA A 672 -25.11 59.31 48.24
N LEU A 673 -24.37 59.20 49.36
CA LEU A 673 -24.94 59.20 50.72
C LEU A 673 -25.52 60.56 51.15
N SER A 674 -25.29 61.64 50.40
CA SER A 674 -25.78 63.00 50.70
C SER A 674 -27.03 63.42 49.92
N GLY A 675 -27.57 62.55 49.05
CA GLY A 675 -28.79 62.82 48.28
C GLY A 675 -28.59 63.73 47.05
N VAL A 676 -27.34 63.97 46.65
CA VAL A 676 -27.01 64.67 45.40
C VAL A 676 -27.16 63.70 44.22
N THR A 677 -27.67 64.17 43.08
CA THR A 677 -27.73 63.40 41.83
C THR A 677 -26.33 62.94 41.43
N PHE A 678 -26.15 61.63 41.20
CA PHE A 678 -24.89 61.05 40.74
C PHE A 678 -24.38 61.82 39.49
N GLY A 679 -23.22 62.43 39.60
CA GLY A 679 -22.63 63.27 38.56
C GLY A 679 -21.79 62.45 37.58
N THR A 680 -21.94 62.75 36.28
CA THR A 680 -21.16 62.17 35.16
C THR A 680 -21.18 60.64 35.02
N VAL A 681 -20.85 60.16 33.82
CA VAL A 681 -20.48 58.77 33.58
C VAL A 681 -18.97 58.65 33.71
N ASP A 682 -18.48 57.52 34.20
CA ASP A 682 -17.05 57.19 34.16
C ASP A 682 -16.46 57.37 32.75
N SER A 683 -15.25 57.92 32.66
CA SER A 683 -14.66 58.28 31.37
C SER A 683 -14.42 57.07 30.49
N ASP A 684 -13.99 55.95 31.05
CA ASP A 684 -13.64 54.75 30.30
C ASP A 684 -14.89 53.96 29.90
N VAL A 685 -15.95 53.99 30.72
CA VAL A 685 -17.30 53.56 30.31
C VAL A 685 -17.80 54.37 29.11
N SER A 686 -17.67 55.70 29.14
CA SER A 686 -18.06 56.54 28.00
C SER A 686 -17.20 56.26 26.76
N ASN A 687 -15.87 56.27 26.91
CA ASN A 687 -14.90 56.00 25.85
C ASN A 687 -15.15 54.64 25.19
N PHE A 688 -15.45 53.61 25.98
CA PHE A 688 -15.78 52.28 25.49
C PHE A 688 -17.04 52.29 24.61
N ILE A 689 -18.15 52.82 25.13
CA ILE A 689 -19.44 52.82 24.44
C ILE A 689 -19.34 53.69 23.17
N ASP A 690 -18.69 54.85 23.26
CA ASP A 690 -18.51 55.77 22.14
C ASP A 690 -17.62 55.14 21.03
N THR A 691 -16.50 54.51 21.40
CA THR A 691 -15.61 53.83 20.44
C THR A 691 -16.33 52.71 19.69
N VAL A 692 -17.02 51.82 20.41
CA VAL A 692 -17.72 50.68 19.80
C VAL A 692 -18.94 51.14 18.99
N TYR A 693 -19.61 52.23 19.39
CA TYR A 693 -20.68 52.85 18.60
C TYR A 693 -20.15 53.36 17.25
N ASP A 694 -19.08 54.15 17.26
CA ASP A 694 -18.51 54.73 16.04
C ASP A 694 -17.86 53.67 15.12
N GLU A 695 -17.42 52.53 15.64
CA GLU A 695 -17.00 51.38 14.84
C GLU A 695 -18.19 50.66 14.19
N TRP A 696 -19.15 50.16 15.00
CA TRP A 696 -20.21 49.25 14.54
C TRP A 696 -21.38 49.96 13.85
N LYS A 697 -21.56 51.25 14.15
CA LYS A 697 -22.64 52.15 13.68
C LYS A 697 -24.02 51.51 13.81
N PRO A 698 -24.45 51.21 15.06
CA PRO A 698 -25.76 50.64 15.33
C PRO A 698 -26.87 51.66 15.08
N THR A 699 -28.08 51.19 14.85
CA THR A 699 -29.29 52.04 14.74
C THR A 699 -29.90 52.39 16.11
N GLU A 700 -29.52 51.67 17.16
CA GLU A 700 -29.87 51.97 18.56
C GLU A 700 -28.92 51.26 19.54
N ILE A 701 -28.81 51.81 20.74
CA ILE A 701 -28.04 51.28 21.87
C ILE A 701 -29.02 50.77 22.94
N MET A 702 -28.71 49.63 23.52
CA MET A 702 -29.29 49.13 24.75
C MET A 702 -28.19 49.00 25.80
N LEU A 703 -28.48 49.46 27.01
CA LEU A 703 -27.56 49.47 28.13
C LEU A 703 -28.07 48.52 29.23
N VAL A 704 -27.18 47.71 29.78
CA VAL A 704 -27.48 46.81 30.91
C VAL A 704 -26.40 46.96 31.98
N GLY A 705 -26.79 47.18 33.23
CA GLY A 705 -25.84 47.32 34.33
C GLY A 705 -26.30 46.63 35.61
N PHE A 706 -25.34 46.05 36.32
CA PHE A 706 -25.53 45.33 37.58
C PHE A 706 -24.79 46.07 38.72
N SER A 707 -25.45 46.29 39.86
CA SER A 707 -24.94 47.08 41.00
C SER A 707 -24.40 48.46 40.54
N GLY A 708 -23.17 48.86 40.91
CA GLY A 708 -22.54 50.11 40.47
C GLY A 708 -22.54 50.33 38.95
N GLY A 709 -22.41 49.25 38.17
CA GLY A 709 -22.55 49.30 36.70
C GLY A 709 -23.94 49.76 36.23
N GLY A 710 -25.00 49.50 37.01
CA GLY A 710 -26.35 50.00 36.75
C GLY A 710 -26.49 51.52 36.95
N ILE A 711 -25.63 52.13 37.80
CA ILE A 711 -25.54 53.58 37.94
C ILE A 711 -24.81 54.17 36.73
N GLN A 712 -23.69 53.58 36.31
CA GLN A 712 -22.93 54.04 35.14
C GLN A 712 -23.75 53.99 33.84
N MET A 713 -24.57 52.95 33.64
CA MET A 713 -25.45 52.84 32.48
C MET A 713 -26.59 53.88 32.47
N GLN A 714 -27.12 54.27 33.64
CA GLN A 714 -28.03 55.42 33.75
C GLN A 714 -27.31 56.74 33.47
N ASN A 715 -26.06 56.90 33.93
CA ASN A 715 -25.29 58.11 33.73
C ASN A 715 -24.92 58.32 32.24
N TYR A 716 -24.54 57.25 31.53
CA TYR A 716 -24.33 57.29 30.08
C TYR A 716 -25.64 57.63 29.33
N ALA A 717 -26.77 57.01 29.69
CA ALA A 717 -28.07 57.32 29.08
C ALA A 717 -28.50 58.79 29.24
N ALA A 718 -28.08 59.45 30.33
CA ALA A 718 -28.36 60.87 30.56
C ALA A 718 -27.35 61.83 29.90
N SER A 719 -26.06 61.45 29.78
CA SER A 719 -24.97 62.39 29.46
C SER A 719 -23.90 61.93 28.45
N GLY A 720 -23.90 60.66 28.02
CA GLY A 720 -22.93 60.11 27.06
C GLY A 720 -23.10 60.62 25.63
N THR A 721 -22.06 60.50 24.80
CA THR A 721 -21.97 61.15 23.47
C THR A 721 -23.09 60.68 22.54
N HIS A 722 -23.37 59.37 22.49
CA HIS A 722 -24.43 58.81 21.65
C HIS A 722 -25.72 58.50 22.41
N LYS A 723 -25.99 59.19 23.53
CA LYS A 723 -27.19 58.98 24.37
C LYS A 723 -28.53 59.05 23.61
N ASP A 724 -28.62 59.82 22.53
CA ASP A 724 -29.84 59.92 21.72
C ASP A 724 -30.10 58.67 20.84
N ALA A 725 -29.12 57.77 20.73
CA ALA A 725 -29.31 56.43 20.17
C ALA A 725 -29.71 55.40 21.23
N VAL A 726 -29.66 55.70 22.53
CA VAL A 726 -30.09 54.79 23.60
C VAL A 726 -31.61 54.64 23.58
N THR A 727 -32.09 53.39 23.48
CA THR A 727 -33.54 53.08 23.44
C THR A 727 -33.97 52.10 24.53
N THR A 728 -33.05 51.57 25.34
CA THR A 728 -33.36 50.73 26.51
C THR A 728 -32.24 50.82 27.55
N VAL A 729 -32.61 50.91 28.83
CA VAL A 729 -31.71 50.83 29.98
C VAL A 729 -32.26 49.79 30.96
N VAL A 730 -31.47 48.81 31.36
CA VAL A 730 -31.89 47.76 32.32
C VAL A 730 -30.92 47.73 33.50
N THR A 731 -31.45 47.81 34.71
CA THR A 731 -30.67 47.91 35.95
C THR A 731 -31.02 46.77 36.90
N TYR A 732 -30.02 45.97 37.27
CA TYR A 732 -30.18 44.84 38.20
C TYR A 732 -29.49 45.21 39.53
N GLY A 733 -30.26 45.24 40.63
CA GLY A 733 -29.75 45.55 41.96
C GLY A 733 -29.06 46.93 42.07
N ALA A 734 -29.57 47.95 41.37
CA ALA A 734 -28.97 49.28 41.33
C ALA A 734 -30.02 50.39 41.57
N PRO A 735 -29.71 51.43 42.36
CA PRO A 735 -30.64 52.52 42.65
C PRO A 735 -30.86 53.42 41.42
N LEU A 736 -31.98 54.17 41.41
CA LEU A 736 -32.21 55.21 40.42
C LEU A 736 -31.28 56.40 40.65
N SER A 737 -30.36 56.63 39.72
CA SER A 737 -29.39 57.72 39.78
C SER A 737 -29.81 58.97 38.99
N LYS A 738 -30.85 58.84 38.14
CA LYS A 738 -31.37 59.85 37.22
C LYS A 738 -32.90 59.87 37.22
N THR A 739 -33.51 60.98 36.81
CA THR A 739 -34.96 61.04 36.61
C THR A 739 -35.36 60.32 35.31
N LEU A 740 -36.63 59.94 35.18
CA LEU A 740 -37.17 59.41 33.93
C LEU A 740 -37.00 60.39 32.76
N THR A 741 -37.05 61.70 33.03
CA THR A 741 -36.84 62.75 32.03
C THR A 741 -35.40 62.81 31.54
N ASP A 742 -34.41 62.69 32.44
CA ASP A 742 -32.99 62.63 32.08
C ASP A 742 -32.67 61.41 31.21
N LEU A 743 -33.30 60.27 31.50
CA LEU A 743 -33.18 59.01 30.76
C LEU A 743 -34.01 58.98 29.46
N GLY A 744 -34.77 60.04 29.16
CA GLY A 744 -35.61 60.15 27.96
C GLY A 744 -36.84 59.24 27.95
N VAL A 745 -37.26 58.72 29.11
CA VAL A 745 -38.37 57.76 29.29
C VAL A 745 -39.70 58.50 29.39
N GLY A 746 -40.70 58.06 28.61
CA GLY A 746 -42.11 58.47 28.77
C GLY A 746 -42.56 59.71 27.96
N GLY A 747 -41.68 60.36 27.20
CA GLY A 747 -42.06 61.41 26.25
C GLY A 747 -42.51 60.84 24.89
N SER A 748 -43.51 61.46 24.25
CA SER A 748 -44.15 60.98 23.00
C SER A 748 -43.24 60.82 21.76
N SER A 749 -41.95 61.13 21.88
CA SER A 749 -40.98 61.20 20.78
C SER A 749 -39.63 60.51 21.07
N LYS A 750 -39.42 59.91 22.26
CA LYS A 750 -38.20 59.12 22.57
C LYS A 750 -38.56 57.72 23.07
N LYS A 751 -37.64 56.77 22.84
CA LYS A 751 -37.90 55.33 22.87
C LYS A 751 -37.50 54.63 24.17
N SER A 752 -36.78 55.31 25.06
CA SER A 752 -36.17 54.73 26.25
C SER A 752 -37.18 54.00 27.13
N THR A 753 -36.90 52.73 27.42
CA THR A 753 -37.57 51.96 28.47
C THR A 753 -36.57 51.67 29.59
N LEU A 754 -36.99 51.87 30.84
CA LEU A 754 -36.20 51.57 32.03
C LEU A 754 -36.83 50.40 32.79
N ALA A 755 -36.01 49.47 33.28
CA ALA A 755 -36.45 48.33 34.06
C ALA A 755 -35.49 48.02 35.21
N ILE A 756 -36.00 48.07 36.44
CA ILE A 756 -35.29 47.67 37.67
C ILE A 756 -35.63 46.21 38.00
N VAL A 757 -34.65 45.44 38.46
CA VAL A 757 -34.82 44.05 38.93
C VAL A 757 -34.06 43.82 40.23
N ASP A 758 -34.74 43.28 41.23
CA ASP A 758 -34.15 42.84 42.50
C ASP A 758 -34.77 41.53 43.00
N LYS A 759 -34.17 40.90 44.02
CA LYS A 759 -34.46 39.54 44.53
C LYS A 759 -35.71 39.48 45.42
N GLY A 760 -36.84 39.94 44.90
CA GLY A 760 -38.14 39.89 45.56
C GLY A 760 -39.19 40.75 44.85
N ASP A 761 -38.73 41.83 44.23
CA ASP A 761 -39.59 42.81 43.58
C ASP A 761 -40.07 42.39 42.19
N LYS A 762 -41.21 42.97 41.80
CA LYS A 762 -41.87 42.72 40.51
C LYS A 762 -41.52 43.84 39.54
N LEU A 763 -41.05 43.49 38.35
CA LEU A 763 -40.85 44.43 37.25
C LEU A 763 -42.12 45.23 36.95
N ILE A 764 -42.08 46.53 37.24
CA ILE A 764 -43.15 47.48 36.95
C ILE A 764 -42.52 48.70 36.28
N ASN A 765 -43.22 49.25 35.28
CA ASN A 765 -42.89 50.56 34.72
C ASN A 765 -43.30 51.65 35.74
N TRP A 766 -42.43 51.89 36.72
CA TRP A 766 -42.67 52.81 37.83
C TRP A 766 -42.40 54.27 37.46
N SER A 767 -43.11 55.19 38.11
CA SER A 767 -42.59 56.56 38.29
C SER A 767 -41.39 56.53 39.25
N GLN A 768 -40.51 57.53 39.19
CA GLN A 768 -39.36 57.61 40.09
C GLN A 768 -39.76 57.51 41.57
N GLN A 769 -40.89 58.10 41.96
CA GLN A 769 -41.46 57.97 43.29
C GLN A 769 -41.92 56.53 43.58
N ALA A 770 -42.66 55.87 42.68
CA ALA A 770 -43.15 54.51 42.92
C ALA A 770 -42.02 53.46 43.00
N ALA A 771 -40.90 53.69 42.32
CA ALA A 771 -39.68 52.88 42.46
C ALA A 771 -39.04 53.08 43.84
N TRP A 772 -38.95 54.33 44.29
CA TRP A 772 -38.44 54.68 45.63
C TRP A 772 -39.35 54.15 46.76
N ASP A 773 -40.66 54.23 46.57
CA ASP A 773 -41.66 53.77 47.55
C ASP A 773 -41.68 52.23 47.69
N SER A 774 -41.53 51.48 46.59
CA SER A 774 -41.38 50.01 46.65
C SER A 774 -40.11 49.62 47.42
N TYR A 775 -39.03 50.34 47.15
CA TYR A 775 -37.73 50.12 47.77
C TYR A 775 -37.73 50.39 49.29
N ASP A 776 -38.30 51.51 49.75
CA ASP A 776 -38.43 51.79 51.20
C ASP A 776 -39.43 50.83 51.90
N ALA A 777 -40.39 50.26 51.15
CA ALA A 777 -41.39 49.35 51.67
C ALA A 777 -40.91 47.90 51.92
N SER A 778 -39.81 47.45 51.30
CA SER A 778 -39.32 46.06 51.48
C SER A 778 -38.87 45.76 52.92
N LYS A 779 -38.32 46.79 53.60
CA LYS A 779 -37.79 46.80 54.97
C LYS A 779 -36.64 45.85 55.30
N THR A 780 -36.35 44.84 54.48
CA THR A 780 -35.12 44.03 54.58
C THR A 780 -33.89 44.81 54.15
N ASP A 781 -34.05 45.73 53.18
CA ASP A 781 -32.92 46.16 52.36
C ASP A 781 -32.32 47.50 52.78
N LYS A 782 -32.66 47.98 53.99
CA LYS A 782 -32.03 49.18 54.59
C LYS A 782 -30.55 48.97 54.93
N GLY A 783 -30.05 47.73 54.86
CA GLY A 783 -28.61 47.42 54.85
C GLY A 783 -27.97 47.37 53.45
N ALA A 784 -28.76 47.31 52.37
CA ALA A 784 -28.25 47.09 51.00
C ALA A 784 -27.77 48.37 50.30
N ILE A 785 -28.24 49.56 50.72
CA ILE A 785 -27.69 50.86 50.24
C ILE A 785 -26.18 50.96 50.56
N ALA A 786 -25.71 50.23 51.58
CA ALA A 786 -24.34 50.30 52.06
C ALA A 786 -23.70 48.90 52.18
N TRP A 787 -23.31 48.31 51.04
CA TRP A 787 -21.94 47.81 50.75
C TRP A 787 -21.86 46.74 49.62
N THR A 788 -21.40 47.15 48.42
CA THR A 788 -20.54 46.40 47.46
C THR A 788 -19.80 47.46 46.61
N ASP A 789 -18.51 47.40 46.25
CA ASP A 789 -17.49 46.35 46.38
C ASP A 789 -16.12 46.94 46.80
N THR A 790 -16.08 47.63 47.96
CA THR A 790 -14.87 48.32 48.45
C THR A 790 -13.88 47.37 49.13
N LYS A 791 -12.97 46.79 48.33
CA LYS A 791 -11.72 46.16 48.77
C LYS A 791 -10.72 47.14 49.44
N LEU A 792 -11.15 48.01 50.38
CA LEU A 792 -10.22 48.86 51.15
C LEU A 792 -10.74 49.42 52.52
N LEU A 793 -11.78 48.85 53.13
CA LEU A 793 -12.19 49.20 54.51
C LEU A 793 -12.10 48.01 55.49
N GLY A 794 -10.87 47.68 55.89
CA GLY A 794 -10.56 46.54 56.77
C GLY A 794 -10.90 46.75 58.25
N THR A 795 -12.18 46.71 58.61
CA THR A 795 -12.64 46.53 60.00
C THR A 795 -13.77 45.49 60.09
N GLU A 796 -13.98 44.91 61.27
CA GLU A 796 -14.64 43.60 61.46
C GLU A 796 -16.15 43.54 61.13
N ILE A 797 -16.78 44.70 60.88
CA ILE A 797 -18.23 44.86 60.67
C ILE A 797 -18.74 43.99 59.51
N GLY A 798 -18.02 43.93 58.39
CA GLY A 798 -18.43 43.17 57.21
C GLY A 798 -18.62 41.67 57.46
N ARG A 799 -17.87 41.08 58.40
CA ARG A 799 -18.00 39.66 58.77
C ARG A 799 -19.19 39.38 59.69
N ALA A 800 -19.73 40.39 60.37
CA ALA A 800 -20.85 40.23 61.31
C ALA A 800 -22.22 40.20 60.62
N LEU A 801 -22.34 40.69 59.38
CA LEU A 801 -23.62 40.89 58.68
C LEU A 801 -23.96 39.82 57.63
N GLY A 802 -23.03 38.93 57.29
CA GLY A 802 -23.31 37.75 56.46
C GLY A 802 -23.68 38.00 54.99
N VAL A 803 -23.59 39.25 54.52
CA VAL A 803 -23.73 39.60 53.10
C VAL A 803 -22.54 39.07 52.29
N GLY A 804 -22.83 38.38 51.18
CA GLY A 804 -21.82 37.74 50.33
C GLY A 804 -21.69 38.39 48.96
N ASN A 805 -20.48 38.34 48.40
CA ASN A 805 -20.15 38.89 47.09
C ASN A 805 -21.08 38.37 45.98
N HIS A 806 -21.46 39.24 45.05
CA HIS A 806 -22.23 38.86 43.87
C HIS A 806 -21.31 38.31 42.77
N ASP A 807 -21.34 36.99 42.59
CA ASP A 807 -20.56 36.26 41.59
C ASP A 807 -21.36 35.99 40.29
N GLY A 808 -20.69 35.55 39.23
CA GLY A 808 -21.32 35.09 37.98
C GLY A 808 -22.52 34.14 38.20
N PRO A 809 -22.40 33.08 39.02
CA PRO A 809 -23.52 32.23 39.44
C PRO A 809 -24.73 33.00 40.01
N THR A 810 -24.52 34.03 40.83
CA THR A 810 -25.57 34.89 41.39
C THR A 810 -26.27 35.71 40.29
N TYR A 811 -25.53 36.31 39.36
CA TYR A 811 -26.12 37.05 38.24
C TYR A 811 -26.93 36.13 37.30
N VAL A 812 -26.42 34.92 37.01
CA VAL A 812 -27.13 33.90 36.24
C VAL A 812 -28.38 33.39 36.98
N ALA A 813 -28.37 33.32 38.32
CA ALA A 813 -29.54 32.95 39.11
C ALA A 813 -30.62 34.06 39.10
N ALA A 814 -30.24 35.32 39.16
CA ALA A 814 -31.15 36.45 38.98
C ALA A 814 -31.80 36.44 37.58
N ALA A 815 -31.00 36.20 36.55
CA ALA A 815 -31.48 36.06 35.16
C ALA A 815 -32.49 34.91 34.99
N LYS A 816 -32.22 33.73 35.56
CA LYS A 816 -33.16 32.58 35.55
C LYS A 816 -34.45 32.86 36.34
N SER A 817 -34.36 33.66 37.40
CA SER A 817 -35.53 34.08 38.20
C SER A 817 -36.42 35.02 37.39
N PHE A 818 -35.83 35.99 36.70
CA PHE A 818 -36.47 36.90 35.74
C PHE A 818 -37.17 36.15 34.59
N ASP A 819 -36.47 35.19 33.97
CA ASP A 819 -37.00 34.29 32.93
C ASP A 819 -38.17 33.41 33.40
N THR A 820 -38.33 33.25 34.72
CA THR A 820 -39.44 32.53 35.35
C THR A 820 -40.59 33.48 35.67
N LEU A 821 -40.31 34.64 36.27
CA LEU A 821 -41.29 35.65 36.66
C LEU A 821 -42.12 36.13 35.45
N ILE A 822 -41.46 36.42 34.33
CA ILE A 822 -42.08 36.92 33.09
C ILE A 822 -43.21 36.01 32.58
N LYS A 823 -43.06 34.69 32.70
CA LYS A 823 -44.05 33.70 32.20
C LYS A 823 -45.38 33.76 32.95
N THR A 824 -45.41 34.36 34.15
CA THR A 824 -46.56 34.40 35.07
C THR A 824 -47.22 35.78 35.18
N ALA A 825 -46.81 36.76 34.35
CA ALA A 825 -46.99 38.17 34.68
C ALA A 825 -48.11 38.93 33.95
N GLY A 826 -48.50 40.07 34.56
CA GLY A 826 -49.53 41.00 34.07
C GLY A 826 -49.06 41.96 32.95
N SER A 827 -49.98 42.83 32.51
CA SER A 827 -49.87 43.59 31.26
C SER A 827 -48.62 44.48 31.12
N ALA A 828 -48.13 45.10 32.20
CA ALA A 828 -46.91 45.91 32.15
C ALA A 828 -45.66 45.06 31.86
N LEU A 829 -45.51 43.94 32.59
CA LEU A 829 -44.47 42.93 32.36
C LEU A 829 -44.58 42.29 30.97
N LYS A 830 -45.77 42.23 30.36
CA LYS A 830 -45.93 41.79 28.96
C LYS A 830 -45.35 42.77 27.95
N ASN A 831 -45.35 44.08 28.23
CA ASN A 831 -44.65 45.06 27.40
C ASN A 831 -43.13 44.93 27.57
N ILE A 832 -42.63 44.82 28.81
CA ILE A 832 -41.21 44.55 29.07
C ILE A 832 -40.77 43.25 28.38
N ASN A 833 -41.55 42.16 28.46
CA ASN A 833 -41.31 40.93 27.70
C ASN A 833 -41.37 41.13 26.17
N LYS A 834 -42.23 42.02 25.66
CA LYS A 834 -42.28 42.36 24.23
C LYS A 834 -41.01 43.10 23.79
N ASP A 835 -40.45 43.93 24.67
CA ASP A 835 -39.19 44.63 24.44
C ASP A 835 -37.98 43.70 24.59
N ILE A 836 -38.01 42.76 25.54
CA ILE A 836 -37.05 41.65 25.62
C ILE A 836 -37.13 40.76 24.38
N GLN A 837 -38.33 40.54 23.82
CA GLN A 837 -38.49 39.86 22.55
C GLN A 837 -38.01 40.70 21.34
N ARG A 838 -37.90 42.03 21.45
CA ARG A 838 -37.12 42.84 20.48
C ARG A 838 -35.62 42.59 20.58
N PHE A 839 -35.09 42.08 21.71
CA PHE A 839 -33.70 41.60 21.82
C PHE A 839 -33.47 40.30 21.03
N GLY A 840 -34.54 39.62 20.62
CA GLY A 840 -34.46 38.42 19.80
C GLY A 840 -33.89 38.73 18.42
N GLY A 841 -32.78 38.06 18.08
CA GLY A 841 -31.99 38.45 16.94
C GLY A 841 -30.83 37.50 16.62
N THR A 842 -30.12 37.83 15.55
CA THR A 842 -28.88 37.16 15.16
C THR A 842 -27.71 38.03 15.61
N VAL A 843 -26.74 37.44 16.31
CA VAL A 843 -25.50 38.18 16.65
C VAL A 843 -24.74 38.50 15.37
N LEU A 844 -24.34 39.76 15.23
CA LEU A 844 -23.62 40.33 14.09
C LEU A 844 -22.18 40.70 14.41
N ASP A 845 -21.77 40.70 15.68
CA ASP A 845 -20.36 40.78 16.04
C ASP A 845 -20.13 40.35 17.50
N GLU A 846 -19.02 39.65 17.72
CA GLU A 846 -18.45 39.29 19.03
C GLU A 846 -16.94 39.55 19.03
N ALA A 847 -16.53 40.73 18.54
CA ALA A 847 -15.13 41.18 18.64
C ALA A 847 -14.58 41.21 20.08
N HIS A 848 -15.44 41.05 21.09
CA HIS A 848 -15.13 41.06 22.52
C HIS A 848 -14.17 42.17 22.91
N THR A 849 -14.40 43.36 22.36
CA THR A 849 -14.07 44.61 23.05
C THR A 849 -14.68 44.52 24.44
N THR A 850 -13.82 44.22 25.41
CA THR A 850 -14.17 43.84 26.77
C THR A 850 -13.10 44.43 27.67
N ILE A 851 -13.41 45.54 28.33
CA ILE A 851 -12.49 46.17 29.28
C ILE A 851 -12.78 45.58 30.65
N THR A 852 -11.72 45.11 31.31
CA THR A 852 -11.73 44.60 32.69
C THR A 852 -11.02 45.64 33.56
N TYR A 853 -11.66 46.04 34.67
CA TYR A 853 -11.18 47.10 35.58
C TYR A 853 -10.65 46.56 36.92
#